data_AF-A0AAD7VB67-F1
#
_entry.id   AF-A0AAD7VB67-F1
#
_cell.length_a   1.000
_cell.length_b   1.000
_cell.length_c   1.000
_cell.angle_alpha   90.00
_cell.angle_beta   90.00
_cell.angle_gamma   90.00
#
_symmetry.space_group_name_H-M   'P 1'
#
loop_
_entity.id
_entity.type
_entity.pdbx_description
1 polymer ?
#
loop_
_entity_poly.entity_id
_entity_poly.type
_entity_poly.pdbx_seq_one_letter_code
_entity_poly.pdbx_strand_id
1 'polypeptide(L)'
;MTLVDQPVEQPIRTTGNNLVGLWRPAFIKVKHRLYVFGGGGNTSSELHTLDLCDMQWRTIHDVQGTKPCKRYGHTANLWNDNCILIFGGCDERAEYCNDIHVYDIEKNTWYQPEVHGSVVPRYLHSATVFQDKLFVYGGFARKATCTYVLDELNVLDLKSWTWMQYDKVPPRYNHSSTLVGHKMYIFGGKDEHGNTVSDLYMVNLMHATTYTPHLVLSGHAANTNNSMMLLKSQHFCEAVCGKLLVFGRYLDSPRLPLQQQQQPITTNTTTTTTTTLHQVDQAHAGGYALWMLDLDTLVWQRQVCGSPHFSMGGWNYFTMITTADNEEETSLLNHHHLLFLGNTDPFRPQGYDHFRDAWVINAEQLGLYDIFEYSASEHLGHAFGHLLQYPELSDCVVVPSTGDEIHVHKVILCTRWPHARTMLMDDDRIVLPEAHGTVMPLIRYLYTDQLDKDNQDPLVLINLLMAAHRYKLPRLKKLCCERLYRDHMTLEHCGAICEKAMQVDEAGLQSLSLDFMFLNYGALVKSNDHEQQKQQQQSRMPEAVWKAFLETVPDEATLQIHQQQTIPLSSSAHLDQHATSLADHQAITTTTIHSSCTNFPCPLLSSSSSTTTCCSSTGSNNHANTIIANNNMVMPPDEKQSK
;
A
#
# COMPACT_ATOMS: atom_id res chain seq x y z
N MET A 1 5.33 -8.16 -26.83
CA MET A 1 5.80 -8.72 -25.55
C MET A 1 5.16 -7.85 -24.49
N THR A 2 4.09 -8.34 -23.90
CA THR A 2 3.31 -7.63 -22.90
C THR A 2 4.10 -7.53 -21.59
N LEU A 3 3.84 -6.50 -20.78
CA LEU A 3 4.44 -6.26 -19.46
C LEU A 3 4.48 -7.48 -18.53
N VAL A 4 3.64 -8.48 -18.79
CA VAL A 4 3.41 -9.69 -18.00
C VAL A 4 4.47 -10.78 -18.22
N ASP A 5 5.26 -10.72 -19.29
CA ASP A 5 6.21 -11.80 -19.64
C ASP A 5 7.67 -11.52 -19.23
N GLN A 6 7.95 -10.39 -18.56
CA GLN A 6 9.29 -10.04 -18.11
C GLN A 6 9.54 -10.66 -16.72
N PRO A 7 10.70 -11.32 -16.49
CA PRO A 7 11.03 -11.84 -15.17
C PRO A 7 11.06 -10.70 -14.15
N VAL A 8 10.37 -10.92 -13.03
CA VAL A 8 10.04 -9.98 -11.93
C VAL A 8 11.27 -9.41 -11.20
N GLU A 9 12.48 -9.60 -11.72
CA GLU A 9 13.73 -9.31 -11.00
C GLU A 9 14.34 -7.94 -11.34
N GLN A 10 13.96 -7.31 -12.46
CA GLN A 10 14.58 -6.04 -12.90
C GLN A 10 13.58 -4.93 -13.24
N PRO A 11 13.87 -3.67 -12.85
CA PRO A 11 13.08 -2.52 -13.25
C PRO A 11 13.04 -2.37 -14.77
N ILE A 12 11.86 -2.06 -15.29
CA ILE A 12 11.61 -1.84 -16.70
C ILE A 12 12.06 -0.43 -17.06
N ARG A 13 12.89 -0.32 -18.10
CA ARG A 13 13.35 0.97 -18.59
C ARG A 13 12.26 1.66 -19.39
N THR A 14 11.84 2.86 -19.00
CA THR A 14 10.95 3.67 -19.84
C THR A 14 11.73 4.25 -21.02
N THR A 15 11.07 4.36 -22.17
CA THR A 15 11.70 4.88 -23.41
C THR A 15 10.90 6.03 -24.00
N GLY A 16 11.34 6.61 -25.12
CA GLY A 16 10.65 7.73 -25.77
C GLY A 16 11.14 9.11 -25.29
N ASN A 17 10.24 10.09 -25.27
CA ASN A 17 10.53 11.48 -24.90
C ASN A 17 10.63 11.64 -23.37
N ASN A 18 11.69 11.10 -22.76
CA ASN A 18 11.84 11.07 -21.30
C ASN A 18 11.81 12.47 -20.66
N LEU A 19 11.23 12.53 -19.45
CA LEU A 19 11.01 13.77 -18.68
C LEU A 19 12.19 14.05 -17.75
N VAL A 20 13.27 14.60 -18.32
CA VAL A 20 14.52 14.84 -17.59
C VAL A 20 14.39 16.01 -16.60
N GLY A 21 14.82 15.79 -15.35
CA GLY A 21 14.95 16.85 -14.34
C GLY A 21 13.63 17.40 -13.81
N LEU A 22 12.52 16.71 -14.06
CA LEU A 22 11.18 17.13 -13.68
C LEU A 22 10.86 16.70 -12.23
N TRP A 23 10.57 17.64 -11.35
CA TRP A 23 10.16 17.34 -9.97
C TRP A 23 8.77 17.91 -9.65
N ARG A 24 7.97 17.15 -8.92
CA ARG A 24 6.57 17.50 -8.54
C ARG A 24 5.68 17.93 -9.73
N PRO A 25 5.69 17.18 -10.85
CA PRO A 25 4.60 17.29 -11.80
C PRO A 25 3.29 16.80 -11.17
N ALA A 26 2.17 17.10 -11.83
CA ALA A 26 0.93 16.40 -11.54
C ALA A 26 0.76 15.24 -12.53
N PHE A 27 0.36 14.10 -11.97
CA PHE A 27 0.08 12.88 -12.68
C PHE A 27 -1.41 12.57 -12.60
N ILE A 28 -1.98 12.03 -13.67
CA ILE A 28 -3.33 11.47 -13.64
C ILE A 28 -3.41 10.26 -14.59
N LYS A 29 -3.86 9.13 -14.05
CA LYS A 29 -4.09 7.92 -14.84
C LYS A 29 -5.45 8.00 -15.53
N VAL A 30 -5.48 7.76 -16.83
CA VAL A 30 -6.71 7.63 -17.62
C VAL A 30 -6.54 6.42 -18.54
N LYS A 31 -7.30 5.35 -18.29
CA LYS A 31 -7.16 4.06 -19.01
C LYS A 31 -5.69 3.58 -19.02
N HIS A 32 -5.16 3.21 -20.18
CA HIS A 32 -3.78 2.77 -20.41
C HIS A 32 -2.74 3.91 -20.47
N ARG A 33 -3.09 5.15 -20.09
CA ARG A 33 -2.17 6.29 -20.18
C ARG A 33 -2.04 7.01 -18.86
N LEU A 34 -0.81 7.36 -18.54
CA LEU A 34 -0.48 8.24 -17.44
C LEU A 34 -0.16 9.62 -17.99
N TYR A 35 -1.07 10.58 -17.81
CA TYR A 35 -0.89 11.96 -18.22
C TYR A 35 -0.05 12.72 -17.19
N VAL A 36 0.85 13.57 -17.68
CA VAL A 36 1.80 14.34 -16.87
C VAL A 36 1.83 15.78 -17.35
N PHE A 37 1.58 16.70 -16.44
CA PHE A 37 1.67 18.13 -16.71
C PHE A 37 2.56 18.85 -15.69
N GLY A 38 3.30 19.84 -16.18
CA GLY A 38 4.16 20.71 -15.39
C GLY A 38 5.25 19.96 -14.60
N GLY A 39 5.63 20.49 -13.45
CA GLY A 39 6.81 20.09 -12.68
C GLY A 39 7.90 21.17 -12.74
N GLY A 40 8.81 21.17 -11.77
CA GLY A 40 9.93 22.10 -11.67
C GLY A 40 11.19 21.53 -12.32
N GLY A 41 12.19 22.38 -12.60
CA GLY A 41 13.43 21.98 -13.29
C GLY A 41 13.49 22.46 -14.73
N ASN A 42 13.84 21.59 -15.68
CA ASN A 42 13.83 21.92 -17.11
C ASN A 42 12.39 21.82 -17.64
N THR A 43 11.57 22.82 -17.31
CA THR A 43 10.11 22.74 -17.42
C THR A 43 9.62 22.93 -18.86
N SER A 44 8.66 22.09 -19.28
CA SER A 44 7.84 22.31 -20.48
C SER A 44 6.41 22.72 -20.07
N SER A 45 5.72 23.44 -20.96
CA SER A 45 4.26 23.69 -20.83
C SER A 45 3.47 22.67 -21.65
N GLU A 46 4.10 21.54 -21.94
CA GLU A 46 3.56 20.49 -22.78
C GLU A 46 2.92 19.42 -21.90
N LEU A 47 1.92 18.76 -22.48
CA LEU A 47 1.27 17.62 -21.86
C LEU A 47 1.97 16.36 -22.37
N HIS A 48 2.43 15.53 -21.45
CA HIS A 48 3.11 14.27 -21.78
C HIS A 48 2.26 13.09 -21.31
N THR A 49 2.46 11.95 -21.95
CA THR A 49 1.84 10.68 -21.54
C THR A 49 2.87 9.58 -21.50
N LEU A 50 2.85 8.76 -20.46
CA LEU A 50 3.43 7.43 -20.48
C LEU A 50 2.35 6.45 -20.89
N ASP A 51 2.57 5.74 -21.99
CA ASP A 51 1.74 4.61 -22.37
C ASP A 51 2.11 3.42 -21.47
N LEU A 52 1.13 2.91 -20.75
CA LEU A 52 1.30 1.88 -19.73
C LEU A 52 1.37 0.48 -20.34
N CYS A 53 1.21 0.31 -21.64
CA CYS A 53 1.34 -0.98 -22.33
C CYS A 53 2.76 -1.22 -22.83
N ASP A 54 3.42 -0.18 -23.34
CA ASP A 54 4.77 -0.25 -23.93
C ASP A 54 5.84 0.51 -23.10
N MET A 55 5.42 1.19 -22.03
CA MET A 55 6.27 2.02 -21.17
C MET A 55 7.01 3.13 -21.94
N GLN A 56 6.36 3.69 -22.97
CA GLN A 56 6.90 4.80 -23.77
C GLN A 56 6.31 6.15 -23.41
N TRP A 57 7.19 7.12 -23.17
CA TRP A 57 6.88 8.53 -23.04
C TRP A 57 6.62 9.18 -24.40
N ARG A 58 5.50 9.91 -24.49
CA ARG A 58 5.09 10.66 -25.67
C ARG A 58 4.66 12.05 -25.28
N THR A 59 4.96 13.02 -26.13
CA THR A 59 4.45 14.38 -26.01
C THR A 59 3.15 14.49 -26.81
N ILE A 60 2.11 15.06 -26.22
CA ILE A 60 0.87 15.34 -26.95
C ILE A 60 1.08 16.63 -27.76
N HIS A 61 0.98 16.49 -29.07
CA HIS A 61 1.12 17.59 -30.02
C HIS A 61 -0.25 18.16 -30.42
N ASP A 62 -0.22 19.30 -31.11
CA ASP A 62 -1.39 19.97 -31.70
C ASP A 62 -2.51 20.33 -30.71
N VAL A 63 -2.16 20.47 -29.43
CA VAL A 63 -3.11 20.84 -28.39
C VAL A 63 -3.61 22.26 -28.60
N GLN A 64 -4.93 22.43 -28.68
CA GLN A 64 -5.57 23.72 -28.91
C GLN A 64 -6.00 24.42 -27.61
N GLY A 65 -6.35 25.70 -27.72
CA GLY A 65 -7.01 26.47 -26.65
C GLY A 65 -6.08 27.02 -25.55
N THR A 66 -6.65 27.28 -24.38
CA THR A 66 -5.98 28.07 -23.32
C THR A 66 -5.30 27.17 -22.30
N LYS A 67 -4.04 26.80 -22.57
CA LYS A 67 -3.24 25.96 -21.67
C LYS A 67 -2.76 26.70 -20.41
N PRO A 68 -2.58 26.00 -19.28
CA PRO A 68 -1.96 26.58 -18.08
C PRO A 68 -0.50 26.97 -18.32
N CYS A 69 -0.02 27.95 -17.56
CA CYS A 69 1.41 28.29 -17.52
C CYS A 69 2.24 27.14 -16.92
N LYS A 70 3.55 27.15 -17.18
CA LYS A 70 4.50 26.21 -16.56
C LYS A 70 4.46 26.37 -15.05
N ARG A 71 4.24 25.28 -14.33
CA ARG A 71 4.06 25.28 -12.87
C ARG A 71 4.36 23.93 -12.23
N TYR A 72 4.63 23.91 -10.93
CA TYR A 72 4.89 22.69 -10.16
C TYR A 72 4.08 22.66 -8.87
N GLY A 73 3.89 21.47 -8.30
CA GLY A 73 3.15 21.31 -7.05
C GLY A 73 1.66 21.72 -7.14
N HIS A 74 1.11 21.65 -8.34
CA HIS A 74 -0.33 21.75 -8.62
C HIS A 74 -0.96 20.35 -8.53
N THR A 75 -2.29 20.28 -8.62
CA THR A 75 -3.01 19.01 -8.69
C THR A 75 -3.57 18.77 -10.08
N ALA A 76 -3.70 17.49 -10.46
CA ALA A 76 -4.41 17.03 -11.65
C ALA A 76 -5.48 16.02 -11.19
N ASN A 77 -6.73 16.20 -11.64
CA ASN A 77 -7.84 15.32 -11.26
C ASN A 77 -8.68 14.98 -12.47
N LEU A 78 -9.12 13.71 -12.58
CA LEU A 78 -10.03 13.27 -13.63
C LEU A 78 -11.47 13.62 -13.27
N TRP A 79 -12.21 14.13 -14.25
CA TRP A 79 -13.64 14.42 -14.16
C TRP A 79 -14.36 13.86 -15.39
N ASN A 80 -15.47 13.16 -15.19
CA ASN A 80 -16.28 12.52 -16.23
C ASN A 80 -15.48 11.62 -17.19
N ASP A 81 -14.43 10.97 -16.70
CA ASP A 81 -13.53 10.06 -17.45
C ASP A 81 -12.84 10.64 -18.71
N ASN A 82 -13.10 11.90 -19.04
CA ASN A 82 -12.62 12.55 -20.26
C ASN A 82 -11.99 13.93 -20.02
N CYS A 83 -12.14 14.52 -18.83
CA CYS A 83 -11.63 15.85 -18.53
C CYS A 83 -10.55 15.82 -17.44
N ILE A 84 -9.38 16.40 -17.71
CA ILE A 84 -8.32 16.58 -16.70
C ILE A 84 -8.39 18.01 -16.17
N LEU A 85 -8.62 18.14 -14.86
CA LEU A 85 -8.67 19.40 -14.13
C LEU A 85 -7.30 19.73 -13.55
N ILE A 86 -6.74 20.89 -13.88
CA ILE A 86 -5.52 21.45 -13.27
C ILE A 86 -5.89 22.60 -12.35
N PHE A 87 -5.40 22.55 -11.10
CA PHE A 87 -5.61 23.63 -10.14
C PHE A 87 -4.35 23.96 -9.35
N GLY A 88 -4.14 25.26 -9.14
CA GLY A 88 -3.09 25.81 -8.27
C GLY A 88 -1.67 25.59 -8.79
N GLY A 89 -0.71 25.50 -7.87
CA GLY A 89 0.72 25.34 -8.16
C GLY A 89 1.52 26.63 -8.03
N CYS A 90 2.82 26.52 -8.23
CA CYS A 90 3.77 27.62 -8.27
C CYS A 90 4.35 27.73 -9.68
N ASP A 91 4.26 28.89 -10.31
CA ASP A 91 4.78 29.13 -11.65
C ASP A 91 6.29 29.39 -11.67
N GLU A 92 6.85 29.60 -12.86
CA GLU A 92 8.28 29.90 -13.08
C GLU A 92 8.74 31.24 -12.49
N ARG A 93 7.80 32.16 -12.22
CA ARG A 93 8.07 33.46 -11.57
C ARG A 93 7.94 33.35 -10.04
N ALA A 94 7.81 32.12 -9.55
CA ALA A 94 7.55 31.79 -8.17
C ALA A 94 6.21 32.34 -7.66
N GLU A 95 5.23 32.61 -8.52
CA GLU A 95 3.89 33.05 -8.12
C GLU A 95 2.94 31.87 -7.94
N TYR A 96 2.08 31.95 -6.93
CA TYR A 96 1.10 30.90 -6.65
C TYR A 96 -0.15 31.13 -7.49
N CYS A 97 -0.69 30.03 -8.01
CA CYS A 97 -1.84 30.05 -8.91
C CYS A 97 -3.14 29.66 -8.18
N ASN A 98 -4.29 30.13 -8.68
CA ASN A 98 -5.65 29.72 -8.27
C ASN A 98 -6.61 29.58 -9.46
N ASP A 99 -6.09 29.59 -10.67
CA ASP A 99 -6.82 29.34 -11.90
C ASP A 99 -7.17 27.85 -12.05
N ILE A 100 -8.26 27.60 -12.77
CA ILE A 100 -8.70 26.26 -13.20
C ILE A 100 -8.48 26.15 -14.69
N HIS A 101 -7.81 25.09 -15.12
CA HIS A 101 -7.74 24.70 -16.52
C HIS A 101 -8.31 23.30 -16.70
N VAL A 102 -9.02 23.08 -17.79
CA VAL A 102 -9.59 21.78 -18.15
C VAL A 102 -9.02 21.34 -19.49
N TYR A 103 -8.50 20.13 -19.53
CA TYR A 103 -8.11 19.47 -20.76
C TYR A 103 -9.15 18.41 -21.11
N ASP A 104 -9.83 18.60 -22.23
CA ASP A 104 -10.74 17.62 -22.82
C ASP A 104 -9.90 16.63 -23.65
N ILE A 105 -9.85 15.38 -23.20
CA ILE A 105 -8.98 14.33 -23.76
C ILE A 105 -9.44 13.98 -25.18
N GLU A 106 -10.74 13.77 -25.39
CA GLU A 106 -11.32 13.49 -26.70
C GLU A 106 -11.10 14.61 -27.71
N LYS A 107 -11.26 15.87 -27.28
CA LYS A 107 -11.09 17.03 -28.18
C LYS A 107 -9.64 17.50 -28.31
N ASN A 108 -8.70 16.93 -27.56
CA ASN A 108 -7.31 17.39 -27.49
C ASN A 108 -7.21 18.93 -27.30
N THR A 109 -8.02 19.49 -26.39
CA THR A 109 -8.18 20.95 -26.26
C THR A 109 -8.19 21.37 -24.79
N TRP A 110 -7.39 22.39 -24.47
CA TRP A 110 -7.47 23.11 -23.21
C TRP A 110 -8.52 24.21 -23.26
N TYR A 111 -9.24 24.40 -22.18
CA TYR A 111 -10.03 25.60 -21.95
C TYR A 111 -9.96 26.04 -20.49
N GLN A 112 -10.24 27.32 -20.27
CA GLN A 112 -10.33 27.91 -18.94
C GLN A 112 -11.79 28.30 -18.71
N PRO A 113 -12.52 27.58 -17.83
CA PRO A 113 -13.91 27.92 -17.53
C PRO A 113 -13.98 29.27 -16.81
N GLU A 114 -15.09 29.97 -16.99
CA GLU A 114 -15.43 31.12 -16.15
C GLU A 114 -15.83 30.60 -14.78
N VAL A 115 -15.07 30.97 -13.75
CA VAL A 115 -15.26 30.51 -12.38
C VAL A 115 -15.83 31.64 -11.54
N HIS A 116 -16.82 31.32 -10.72
CA HIS A 116 -17.45 32.23 -9.77
C HIS A 116 -16.96 31.97 -8.35
N GLY A 117 -16.85 33.04 -7.55
CA GLY A 117 -16.16 32.99 -6.27
C GLY A 117 -14.64 33.01 -6.42
N SER A 118 -13.92 32.96 -5.31
CA SER A 118 -12.45 33.00 -5.32
C SER A 118 -11.90 32.22 -4.14
N VAL A 119 -10.82 31.50 -4.40
CA VAL A 119 -10.02 30.82 -3.39
C VAL A 119 -8.59 31.35 -3.40
N VAL A 120 -7.89 31.21 -2.27
CA VAL A 120 -6.51 31.68 -2.13
C VAL A 120 -5.58 30.87 -3.06
N PRO A 121 -4.67 31.55 -3.81
CA PRO A 121 -3.62 30.90 -4.56
C PRO A 121 -2.70 30.05 -3.69
N ARG A 122 -2.46 28.82 -4.14
CA ARG A 122 -1.80 27.80 -3.32
C ARG A 122 -1.00 26.80 -4.13
N TYR A 123 0.00 26.20 -3.49
CA TYR A 123 0.76 25.06 -4.02
C TYR A 123 0.95 24.00 -2.93
N LEU A 124 1.23 22.75 -3.34
CA LEU A 124 1.39 21.60 -2.43
C LEU A 124 0.14 21.27 -1.62
N HIS A 125 -1.02 21.62 -2.17
CA HIS A 125 -2.31 21.18 -1.67
C HIS A 125 -2.61 19.79 -2.20
N SER A 126 -3.64 19.15 -1.67
CA SER A 126 -4.25 17.97 -2.29
C SER A 126 -5.62 18.33 -2.86
N ALA A 127 -6.08 17.54 -3.82
CA ALA A 127 -7.39 17.70 -4.40
C ALA A 127 -7.97 16.34 -4.79
N THR A 128 -9.30 16.25 -4.84
CA THR A 128 -10.04 15.02 -5.16
C THR A 128 -11.39 15.37 -5.75
N VAL A 129 -11.83 14.63 -6.77
CA VAL A 129 -13.17 14.79 -7.36
C VAL A 129 -14.14 13.79 -6.75
N PHE A 130 -15.30 14.26 -6.31
CA PHE A 130 -16.42 13.43 -5.85
C PHE A 130 -17.75 14.08 -6.26
N GLN A 131 -18.63 13.32 -6.94
CA GLN A 131 -19.96 13.77 -7.38
C GLN A 131 -19.99 15.16 -8.06
N ASP A 132 -19.24 15.33 -9.15
CA ASP A 132 -19.15 16.60 -9.89
C ASP A 132 -18.65 17.79 -9.06
N LYS A 133 -17.88 17.52 -8.00
CA LYS A 133 -17.26 18.54 -7.16
C LYS A 133 -15.78 18.26 -6.99
N LEU A 134 -14.96 19.29 -7.14
CA LEU A 134 -13.53 19.24 -6.85
C LEU A 134 -13.29 19.77 -5.44
N PHE A 135 -12.88 18.89 -4.54
CA PHE A 135 -12.48 19.21 -3.18
C PHE A 135 -11.00 19.54 -3.14
N VAL A 136 -10.63 20.68 -2.57
CA VAL A 136 -9.24 21.18 -2.51
C VAL A 136 -8.88 21.50 -1.07
N TYR A 137 -7.86 20.84 -0.56
CA TYR A 137 -7.48 20.94 0.85
C TYR A 137 -6.05 21.42 1.05
N GLY A 138 -5.92 22.40 1.95
CA GLY A 138 -4.66 22.84 2.53
C GLY A 138 -3.71 23.43 1.49
N GLY A 139 -2.42 23.17 1.68
CA GLY A 139 -1.34 23.73 0.86
C GLY A 139 -0.72 24.99 1.49
N PHE A 140 0.29 25.51 0.81
CA PHE A 140 0.93 26.76 1.18
C PHE A 140 0.36 27.92 0.37
N ALA A 141 0.10 29.02 1.06
CA ALA A 141 -0.28 30.29 0.47
C ALA A 141 0.73 31.38 0.82
N ARG A 142 0.63 32.51 0.10
CA ARG A 142 1.39 33.73 0.40
C ARG A 142 0.49 34.95 0.45
N LYS A 143 0.93 35.94 1.23
CA LYS A 143 0.50 37.33 1.17
C LYS A 143 1.76 38.19 1.02
N ALA A 144 1.59 39.50 0.80
CA ALA A 144 2.72 40.41 0.58
C ALA A 144 3.80 40.37 1.68
N THR A 145 3.43 39.99 2.92
CA THR A 145 4.31 40.06 4.09
C THR A 145 4.77 38.70 4.62
N CYS A 146 4.13 37.59 4.23
CA CYS A 146 4.44 36.27 4.77
C CYS A 146 3.90 35.12 3.91
N THR A 147 4.44 33.92 4.17
CA THR A 147 3.86 32.65 3.74
C THR A 147 3.16 31.99 4.93
N TYR A 148 2.12 31.21 4.66
CA TYR A 148 1.34 30.51 5.69
C TYR A 148 0.71 29.24 5.13
N VAL A 149 0.40 28.30 6.02
CA VAL A 149 -0.22 27.02 5.68
C VAL A 149 -1.74 27.16 5.79
N LEU A 150 -2.46 26.63 4.81
CA LEU A 150 -3.93 26.70 4.74
C LEU A 150 -4.57 25.59 5.57
N ASP A 151 -5.63 25.95 6.31
CA ASP A 151 -6.47 25.10 7.15
C ASP A 151 -7.88 24.91 6.55
N GLU A 152 -8.05 25.16 5.25
CA GLU A 152 -9.35 25.18 4.60
C GLU A 152 -9.51 24.06 3.57
N LEU A 153 -10.71 23.47 3.58
CA LEU A 153 -11.25 22.60 2.54
C LEU A 153 -12.24 23.43 1.71
N ASN A 154 -11.88 23.70 0.47
CA ASN A 154 -12.74 24.40 -0.49
C ASN A 154 -13.33 23.39 -1.48
N VAL A 155 -14.50 23.71 -2.01
CA VAL A 155 -15.17 22.89 -3.02
C VAL A 155 -15.53 23.74 -4.23
N LEU A 156 -15.16 23.27 -5.42
CA LEU A 156 -15.62 23.83 -6.69
C LEU A 156 -16.70 22.91 -7.24
N ASP A 157 -17.90 23.47 -7.41
CA ASP A 157 -18.95 22.78 -8.15
C ASP A 157 -18.62 22.81 -9.66
N LEU A 158 -18.42 21.64 -10.27
CA LEU A 158 -17.93 21.53 -11.65
C LEU A 158 -19.02 21.75 -12.70
N LYS A 159 -20.29 21.84 -12.29
CA LYS A 159 -21.42 22.16 -13.18
C LYS A 159 -21.64 23.65 -13.30
N SER A 160 -21.59 24.34 -12.17
CA SER A 160 -21.80 25.79 -12.07
C SER A 160 -20.50 26.61 -12.03
N TRP A 161 -19.35 25.94 -11.98
CA TRP A 161 -18.03 26.54 -11.81
C TRP A 161 -17.96 27.51 -10.63
N THR A 162 -18.65 27.20 -9.54
CA THR A 162 -18.75 28.09 -8.37
C THR A 162 -17.99 27.52 -7.18
N TRP A 163 -17.07 28.31 -6.63
CA TRP A 163 -16.36 28.00 -5.40
C TRP A 163 -17.24 28.22 -4.17
N MET A 164 -17.13 27.30 -3.21
CA MET A 164 -17.71 27.40 -1.88
C MET A 164 -16.68 26.96 -0.85
N GLN A 165 -16.71 27.58 0.33
CA GLN A 165 -15.98 27.07 1.48
C GLN A 165 -16.76 25.88 2.05
N TYR A 166 -16.10 24.73 2.19
CA TYR A 166 -16.74 23.51 2.68
C TYR A 166 -16.56 23.38 4.20
N ASP A 167 -15.31 23.35 4.68
CA ASP A 167 -14.99 23.21 6.11
C ASP A 167 -13.57 23.71 6.42
N LYS A 168 -13.23 23.76 7.71
CA LYS A 168 -11.86 23.91 8.19
C LYS A 168 -11.31 22.58 8.68
N VAL A 169 -10.09 22.27 8.27
CA VAL A 169 -9.37 21.04 8.60
C VAL A 169 -7.93 21.42 8.97
N PRO A 170 -7.26 20.79 9.96
CA PRO A 170 -5.97 21.25 10.48
C PRO A 170 -4.95 21.65 9.41
N PRO A 171 -4.20 22.75 9.58
CA PRO A 171 -3.32 23.28 8.55
C PRO A 171 -2.25 22.28 8.14
N ARG A 172 -2.14 21.99 6.83
CA ARG A 172 -1.07 21.15 6.29
C ARG A 172 -0.80 21.36 4.82
N TYR A 173 0.38 20.93 4.38
CA TYR A 173 0.80 20.94 2.99
C TYR A 173 1.66 19.72 2.66
N ASN A 174 1.81 19.45 1.37
CA ASN A 174 2.53 18.28 0.84
C ASN A 174 2.06 16.95 1.45
N HIS A 175 0.78 16.89 1.79
CA HIS A 175 0.08 15.70 2.22
C HIS A 175 -0.53 15.01 0.99
N SER A 176 -0.98 13.78 1.16
CA SER A 176 -1.76 13.07 0.16
C SER A 176 -3.23 13.02 0.58
N SER A 177 -4.11 12.92 -0.41
CA SER A 177 -5.53 12.64 -0.19
C SER A 177 -6.01 11.56 -1.16
N THR A 178 -6.75 10.60 -0.65
CA THR A 178 -7.28 9.48 -1.44
C THR A 178 -8.76 9.30 -1.14
N LEU A 179 -9.57 9.17 -2.19
CA LEU A 179 -11.00 8.92 -2.07
C LEU A 179 -11.28 7.42 -1.91
N VAL A 180 -12.09 7.05 -0.93
CA VAL A 180 -12.67 5.71 -0.80
C VAL A 180 -14.17 5.84 -0.58
N GLY A 181 -14.96 5.48 -1.59
CA GLY A 181 -16.39 5.74 -1.61
C GLY A 181 -16.66 7.25 -1.49
N HIS A 182 -17.21 7.66 -0.35
CA HIS A 182 -17.51 9.06 -0.03
C HIS A 182 -16.59 9.67 1.05
N LYS A 183 -15.52 8.96 1.42
CA LYS A 183 -14.59 9.36 2.47
C LYS A 183 -13.26 9.77 1.84
N MET A 184 -12.81 10.98 2.13
CA MET A 184 -11.49 11.48 1.75
C MET A 184 -10.51 11.18 2.89
N TYR A 185 -9.60 10.25 2.66
CA TYR A 185 -8.52 9.91 3.59
C TYR A 185 -7.32 10.80 3.31
N ILE A 186 -6.81 11.46 4.34
CA ILE A 186 -5.70 12.40 4.24
C ILE A 186 -4.56 11.91 5.10
N PHE A 187 -3.41 11.63 4.48
CA PHE A 187 -2.27 11.09 5.19
C PHE A 187 -1.08 12.04 5.17
N GLY A 188 -0.45 12.16 6.34
CA GLY A 188 0.86 12.80 6.55
C GLY A 188 0.99 14.22 5.99
N GLY A 189 2.18 14.51 5.46
CA GLY A 189 2.57 15.82 4.95
C GLY A 189 3.37 16.62 5.97
N LYS A 190 3.17 17.94 5.99
CA LYS A 190 3.77 18.85 6.96
C LYS A 190 2.72 19.74 7.61
N ASP A 191 2.86 19.94 8.91
CA ASP A 191 2.00 20.83 9.71
C ASP A 191 2.35 22.32 9.48
N GLU A 192 1.64 23.22 10.18
CA GLU A 192 1.87 24.66 10.16
C GLU A 192 3.28 25.08 10.63
N HIS A 193 3.93 24.27 11.47
CA HIS A 193 5.28 24.50 11.98
C HIS A 193 6.35 23.95 11.03
N GLY A 194 5.94 23.23 9.97
CA GLY A 194 6.82 22.59 9.00
C GLY A 194 7.36 21.23 9.41
N ASN A 195 6.86 20.65 10.50
CA ASN A 195 7.21 19.30 10.95
C ASN A 195 6.58 18.26 10.02
N THR A 196 7.34 17.21 9.68
CA THR A 196 6.78 16.06 8.97
C THR A 196 5.85 15.29 9.91
N VAL A 197 4.60 15.09 9.49
CA VAL A 197 3.59 14.34 10.25
C VAL A 197 3.25 13.03 9.52
N SER A 198 2.82 12.02 10.27
CA SER A 198 2.41 10.69 9.77
C SER A 198 1.02 10.30 10.29
N ASP A 199 0.19 11.32 10.54
CA ASP A 199 -1.19 11.18 11.00
C ASP A 199 -2.16 10.90 9.83
N LEU A 200 -3.31 10.32 10.16
CA LEU A 200 -4.38 10.01 9.22
C LEU A 200 -5.67 10.70 9.66
N TYR A 201 -6.29 11.42 8.72
CA TYR A 201 -7.62 12.02 8.88
C TYR A 201 -8.57 11.39 7.87
N MET A 202 -9.86 11.43 8.20
CA MET A 202 -10.92 11.10 7.26
C MET A 202 -11.96 12.23 7.28
N VAL A 203 -12.30 12.72 6.09
CA VAL A 203 -13.38 13.70 5.89
C VAL A 203 -14.51 13.01 5.13
N ASN A 204 -15.72 13.06 5.68
CA ASN A 204 -16.91 12.57 4.98
C ASN A 204 -17.40 13.65 3.99
N LEU A 205 -17.44 13.32 2.70
CA LEU A 205 -17.84 14.25 1.64
C LEU A 205 -19.35 14.29 1.37
N MET A 206 -20.14 13.42 2.01
CA MET A 206 -21.62 13.47 1.95
C MET A 206 -22.21 14.42 2.99
N HIS A 207 -21.50 14.65 4.10
CA HIS A 207 -21.98 15.48 5.21
C HIS A 207 -20.91 16.53 5.57
N ALA A 208 -21.27 17.81 5.45
CA ALA A 208 -20.33 18.93 5.52
C ALA A 208 -19.75 19.29 6.91
N THR A 209 -19.78 18.39 7.90
CA THR A 209 -19.56 18.82 9.30
C THR A 209 -18.82 17.84 10.21
N THR A 210 -18.22 16.77 9.71
CA THR A 210 -17.47 15.84 10.58
C THR A 210 -16.25 15.30 9.85
N TYR A 211 -15.10 15.95 10.04
CA TYR A 211 -13.84 15.25 9.91
C TYR A 211 -13.58 14.46 11.19
N THR A 212 -13.10 13.23 11.06
CA THR A 212 -12.66 12.42 12.19
C THR A 212 -11.14 12.61 12.34
N PRO A 213 -10.68 13.38 13.35
CA PRO A 213 -9.25 13.48 13.64
C PRO A 213 -8.73 12.15 14.17
N HIS A 214 -7.46 11.86 13.87
CA HIS A 214 -6.70 10.78 14.51
C HIS A 214 -7.49 9.47 14.61
N LEU A 215 -7.75 8.81 13.47
CA LEU A 215 -8.08 7.39 13.50
C LEU A 215 -6.99 6.71 14.33
N VAL A 216 -7.31 6.26 15.55
CA VAL A 216 -6.35 5.68 16.48
C VAL A 216 -5.84 4.40 15.84
N LEU A 217 -4.64 4.50 15.27
CA LEU A 217 -3.93 3.39 14.68
C LEU A 217 -3.40 2.55 15.84
N SER A 218 -4.20 1.61 16.35
CA SER A 218 -3.72 0.64 17.34
C SER A 218 -2.75 -0.31 16.65
N GLY A 219 -1.51 0.12 16.46
CA GLY A 219 -0.39 -0.78 16.29
C GLY A 219 -0.22 -1.51 17.61
N HIS A 220 -0.82 -2.69 17.75
CA HIS A 220 -0.44 -3.60 18.83
C HIS A 220 1.00 -4.06 18.60
N ALA A 221 1.94 -3.27 19.12
CA ALA A 221 3.17 -3.72 19.75
C ALA A 221 3.93 -2.49 20.24
N ALA A 222 3.72 -2.13 21.51
CA ALA A 222 4.55 -1.19 22.25
C ALA A 222 5.99 -1.71 22.49
N ASN A 223 6.54 -2.52 21.57
CA ASN A 223 7.88 -3.12 21.67
C ASN A 223 8.47 -3.63 20.33
N THR A 224 7.99 -3.21 19.16
CA THR A 224 8.64 -3.57 17.88
C THR A 224 9.01 -2.33 17.07
N ASN A 225 10.12 -2.45 16.34
CA ASN A 225 10.78 -1.47 15.45
C ASN A 225 9.93 -1.00 14.24
N ASN A 226 8.60 -0.95 14.38
CA ASN A 226 7.62 -0.87 13.30
C ASN A 226 6.72 0.38 13.40
N SER A 227 7.22 1.50 13.93
CA SER A 227 6.49 2.77 13.91
C SER A 227 6.56 3.39 12.51
N MET A 228 5.40 3.60 11.90
CA MET A 228 5.29 4.27 10.60
C MET A 228 5.58 5.77 10.76
N MET A 229 6.84 6.16 10.57
CA MET A 229 7.32 7.54 10.69
C MET A 229 7.97 7.99 9.38
N LEU A 230 7.29 8.88 8.65
CA LEU A 230 7.82 9.44 7.41
C LEU A 230 9.11 10.22 7.68
N LEU A 231 10.19 9.86 6.97
CA LEU A 231 11.45 10.59 6.95
C LEU A 231 11.29 11.92 6.22
N LYS A 232 10.53 11.91 5.12
CA LYS A 232 10.22 13.09 4.32
C LYS A 232 8.74 13.15 4.06
N SER A 233 8.21 14.35 3.95
CA SER A 233 6.81 14.59 3.60
C SER A 233 6.42 14.09 2.20
N GLN A 234 7.37 13.79 1.31
CA GLN A 234 7.05 13.23 0.00
C GLN A 234 6.71 11.75 0.14
N HIS A 235 5.46 11.43 -0.15
CA HIS A 235 4.87 10.09 -0.13
C HIS A 235 3.69 10.08 -1.11
N PHE A 236 3.19 8.89 -1.39
CA PHE A 236 2.09 8.65 -2.31
C PHE A 236 1.07 7.78 -1.62
N CYS A 237 -0.21 8.06 -1.85
CA CYS A 237 -1.31 7.30 -1.29
C CYS A 237 -2.30 6.89 -2.37
N GLU A 238 -2.76 5.66 -2.27
CA GLU A 238 -3.79 5.10 -3.14
C GLU A 238 -4.61 4.08 -2.37
N ALA A 239 -5.84 3.83 -2.80
CA ALA A 239 -6.71 2.88 -2.14
C ALA A 239 -7.16 1.81 -3.13
N VAL A 240 -7.11 0.56 -2.67
CA VAL A 240 -7.48 -0.61 -3.47
C VAL A 240 -7.91 -1.74 -2.55
N CYS A 241 -8.92 -2.51 -2.93
CA CYS A 241 -9.42 -3.67 -2.18
C CYS A 241 -9.71 -3.40 -0.68
N GLY A 242 -10.30 -2.25 -0.35
CA GLY A 242 -10.58 -1.89 1.06
C GLY A 242 -9.32 -1.57 1.88
N LYS A 243 -8.17 -1.35 1.23
CA LYS A 243 -6.91 -0.99 1.89
C LYS A 243 -6.40 0.34 1.38
N LEU A 244 -5.76 1.12 2.26
CA LEU A 244 -5.04 2.35 1.92
C LEU A 244 -3.55 2.05 1.88
N LEU A 245 -2.96 2.18 0.70
CA LEU A 245 -1.54 2.00 0.45
C LEU A 245 -0.82 3.33 0.61
N VAL A 246 0.33 3.31 1.28
CA VAL A 246 1.20 4.47 1.45
C VAL A 246 2.62 4.06 1.06
N PHE A 247 3.15 4.71 0.05
CA PHE A 247 4.51 4.51 -0.39
C PHE A 247 5.34 5.77 -0.17
N GLY A 248 6.49 5.64 0.48
CA GLY A 248 7.32 6.80 0.81
C GLY A 248 8.61 6.41 1.50
N ARG A 249 9.34 7.41 1.99
CA ARG A 249 10.58 7.20 2.76
C ARG A 249 10.32 7.29 4.24
N TYR A 250 10.84 6.33 5.00
CA TYR A 250 10.60 6.20 6.43
C TYR A 250 11.92 6.21 7.21
N LEU A 251 11.85 6.58 8.49
CA LEU A 251 12.99 6.49 9.40
C LEU A 251 13.22 5.02 9.78
N ASP A 252 14.47 4.56 9.71
CA ASP A 252 14.85 3.25 10.24
C ASP A 252 14.92 3.35 11.77
N SER A 253 13.92 2.82 12.49
CA SER A 253 13.79 2.70 13.96
C SER A 253 14.21 3.91 14.82
N PRO A 254 13.30 4.58 15.55
CA PRO A 254 13.68 5.64 16.46
C PRO A 254 14.39 5.06 17.70
N ARG A 255 15.71 5.21 17.82
CA ARG A 255 16.31 5.24 19.17
C ARG A 255 15.90 6.56 19.81
N LEU A 256 15.29 6.48 21.00
CA LEU A 256 15.02 7.66 21.85
C LEU A 256 16.30 8.50 21.97
N PRO A 257 16.23 9.84 21.88
CA PRO A 257 17.40 10.69 22.11
C PRO A 257 17.92 10.43 23.52
N LEU A 258 19.20 10.07 23.64
CA LEU A 258 19.89 10.07 24.92
C LEU A 258 19.73 11.46 25.54
N GLN A 259 19.00 11.55 26.66
CA GLN A 259 19.05 12.72 27.52
C GLN A 259 20.52 12.99 27.82
N GLN A 260 20.98 14.17 27.45
CA GLN A 260 22.28 14.68 27.86
C GLN A 260 22.27 14.80 29.39
N GLN A 261 22.74 13.75 30.08
CA GLN A 261 23.21 13.89 31.44
C GLN A 261 24.44 14.78 31.40
N GLN A 262 24.25 16.04 31.75
CA GLN A 262 25.33 16.92 32.14
C GLN A 262 26.07 16.25 33.31
N GLN A 263 27.33 15.88 33.07
CA GLN A 263 28.32 15.70 34.13
C GLN A 263 29.42 16.75 33.98
N PRO A 264 30.01 17.20 35.10
CA PRO A 264 30.68 18.49 35.17
C PRO A 264 32.07 18.48 34.54
N ILE A 265 32.42 19.64 34.01
CA ILE A 265 33.69 20.01 33.43
C ILE A 265 34.80 19.94 34.50
N THR A 266 35.88 19.21 34.21
CA THR A 266 37.20 19.51 34.79
C THR A 266 38.18 19.81 33.65
N THR A 267 38.73 21.01 33.73
CA THR A 267 39.72 21.61 32.84
C THR A 267 41.03 20.82 32.80
N ASN A 268 41.70 20.78 31.63
CA ASN A 268 43.10 21.22 31.46
C ASN A 268 43.52 21.28 29.98
N THR A 269 44.44 22.20 29.73
CA THR A 269 44.85 22.87 28.48
C THR A 269 45.87 22.13 27.58
N THR A 270 45.88 22.56 26.31
CA THR A 270 46.97 22.56 25.28
C THR A 270 47.43 21.18 24.74
N THR A 271 47.45 20.90 23.44
CA THR A 271 48.22 21.59 22.38
C THR A 271 47.77 21.10 20.99
N THR A 272 47.91 21.96 19.99
CA THR A 272 47.64 21.78 18.55
C THR A 272 48.41 20.63 17.86
N THR A 273 47.68 19.78 17.14
CA THR A 273 48.18 19.09 15.94
C THR A 273 47.06 18.94 14.91
N THR A 274 47.36 19.40 13.71
CA THR A 274 46.57 19.41 12.49
C THR A 274 46.28 17.98 12.02
N THR A 275 45.01 17.58 12.02
CA THR A 275 44.55 16.37 11.33
C THR A 275 43.25 16.68 10.62
N THR A 276 43.25 16.45 9.31
CA THR A 276 42.14 16.52 8.36
C THR A 276 40.86 15.87 8.90
N LEU A 277 39.83 16.68 9.16
CA LEU A 277 38.47 16.20 9.42
C LEU A 277 37.81 15.85 8.08
N HIS A 278 37.95 14.58 7.69
CA HIS A 278 37.01 13.96 6.76
C HIS A 278 35.63 13.85 7.43
N GLN A 279 34.62 14.15 6.61
CA GLN A 279 33.19 13.91 6.82
C GLN A 279 32.87 12.72 7.73
N VAL A 280 32.17 12.99 8.83
CA VAL A 280 31.30 12.02 9.51
C VAL A 280 29.99 12.73 9.82
N ASP A 281 29.15 12.86 8.80
CA ASP A 281 27.74 13.28 8.91
C ASP A 281 26.90 12.45 7.93
N GLN A 282 26.91 11.13 8.14
CA GLN A 282 25.97 10.19 7.50
C GLN A 282 25.71 9.03 8.46
N ALA A 283 24.60 9.09 9.21
CA ALA A 283 24.06 7.92 9.90
C ALA A 283 22.60 8.12 10.35
N HIS A 284 21.70 8.46 9.42
CA HIS A 284 20.27 8.14 9.55
C HIS A 284 19.80 7.67 8.16
N ALA A 285 20.19 6.44 7.79
CA ALA A 285 19.67 5.82 6.58
C ALA A 285 18.15 5.62 6.78
N GLY A 286 17.36 5.99 5.79
CA GLY A 286 15.93 5.74 5.79
C GLY A 286 15.52 5.36 4.37
N GLY A 287 14.93 4.16 4.25
CA GLY A 287 14.60 3.53 2.97
C GLY A 287 13.19 3.86 2.48
N TYR A 288 12.90 3.51 1.23
CA TYR A 288 11.52 3.45 0.75
C TYR A 288 10.82 2.23 1.34
N ALA A 289 9.53 2.38 1.66
CA ALA A 289 8.69 1.28 2.08
C ALA A 289 7.26 1.48 1.59
N LEU A 290 6.56 0.37 1.41
CA LEU A 290 5.12 0.32 1.20
C LEU A 290 4.43 -0.10 2.50
N TRP A 291 3.47 0.71 2.94
CA TRP A 291 2.60 0.43 4.07
C TRP A 291 1.17 0.24 3.59
N MET A 292 0.44 -0.65 4.22
CA MET A 292 -0.96 -0.93 3.92
C MET A 292 -1.78 -0.82 5.19
N LEU A 293 -2.82 0.01 5.16
CA LEU A 293 -3.84 0.08 6.19
C LEU A 293 -5.06 -0.68 5.71
N ASP A 294 -5.46 -1.67 6.47
CA ASP A 294 -6.75 -2.31 6.29
C ASP A 294 -7.86 -1.38 6.82
N LEU A 295 -8.82 -0.97 5.98
CA LEU A 295 -9.81 0.05 6.35
C LEU A 295 -10.92 -0.49 7.26
N ASP A 296 -11.08 -1.81 7.36
CA ASP A 296 -12.06 -2.45 8.24
C ASP A 296 -11.50 -2.60 9.65
N THR A 297 -10.24 -3.05 9.77
CA THR A 297 -9.56 -3.28 11.05
C THR A 297 -8.75 -2.09 11.54
N LEU A 298 -8.43 -1.15 10.66
CA LEU A 298 -7.58 0.02 10.91
C LEU A 298 -6.16 -0.33 11.39
N VAL A 299 -5.65 -1.49 10.96
CA VAL A 299 -4.30 -1.96 11.28
C VAL A 299 -3.35 -1.68 10.11
N TRP A 300 -2.21 -1.05 10.43
CA TRP A 300 -1.11 -0.88 9.49
C TRP A 300 -0.22 -2.10 9.43
N GLN A 301 0.21 -2.45 8.23
CA GLN A 301 1.19 -3.48 7.97
C GLN A 301 2.21 -2.98 6.95
N ARG A 302 3.50 -3.11 7.28
CA ARG A 302 4.58 -2.84 6.35
C ARG A 302 4.73 -4.04 5.42
N GLN A 303 4.73 -3.79 4.11
CA GLN A 303 4.86 -4.84 3.11
C GLN A 303 6.32 -5.12 2.78
N VAL A 304 6.66 -6.41 2.68
CA VAL A 304 7.95 -6.87 2.17
C VAL A 304 7.78 -7.09 0.68
N CYS A 305 8.29 -6.17 -0.14
CA CYS A 305 8.08 -6.19 -1.59
C CYS A 305 9.18 -6.97 -2.34
N GLY A 306 9.75 -8.01 -1.73
CA GLY A 306 10.71 -8.96 -2.33
C GLY A 306 12.02 -8.40 -2.92
N SER A 307 12.20 -7.08 -2.98
CA SER A 307 13.21 -6.46 -3.83
C SER A 307 14.13 -5.47 -3.09
N PRO A 308 15.47 -5.57 -3.27
CA PRO A 308 16.40 -4.55 -2.81
C PRO A 308 16.24 -3.22 -3.56
N HIS A 309 15.42 -3.13 -4.61
CA HIS A 309 15.28 -1.89 -5.40
C HIS A 309 14.66 -0.73 -4.64
N PHE A 310 13.90 -0.95 -3.55
CA PHE A 310 13.48 0.15 -2.68
C PHE A 310 14.60 0.66 -1.77
N SER A 311 15.70 -0.07 -1.65
CA SER A 311 16.94 0.38 -0.99
C SER A 311 17.85 1.19 -1.92
N MET A 312 17.65 1.11 -3.25
CA MET A 312 18.46 1.79 -4.25
C MET A 312 17.65 2.85 -5.01
N GLY A 313 18.28 3.97 -5.37
CA GLY A 313 17.67 4.98 -6.22
C GLY A 313 16.59 5.86 -5.55
N GLY A 314 15.80 6.53 -6.38
CA GLY A 314 14.76 7.47 -5.95
C GLY A 314 13.45 7.26 -6.70
N TRP A 315 12.38 6.98 -5.96
CA TRP A 315 11.04 6.77 -6.48
C TRP A 315 10.20 8.05 -6.37
N ASN A 316 9.55 8.44 -7.47
CA ASN A 316 8.94 9.76 -7.64
C ASN A 316 7.46 9.70 -8.04
N TYR A 317 6.91 8.52 -8.30
CA TYR A 317 5.48 8.32 -8.54
C TYR A 317 5.06 6.88 -8.20
N PHE A 318 3.82 6.72 -7.80
CA PHE A 318 3.19 5.45 -7.45
C PHE A 318 1.72 5.49 -7.90
N THR A 319 1.26 4.45 -8.59
CA THR A 319 -0.16 4.27 -8.94
C THR A 319 -0.51 2.79 -9.16
N MET A 320 -1.79 2.45 -9.12
CA MET A 320 -2.33 1.15 -9.53
C MET A 320 -2.63 1.15 -11.03
N ILE A 321 -2.20 0.09 -11.73
CA ILE A 321 -2.50 -0.15 -13.15
C ILE A 321 -3.21 -1.50 -13.33
N THR A 322 -3.92 -1.67 -14.44
CA THR A 322 -4.62 -2.90 -14.81
C THR A 322 -4.14 -3.40 -16.16
N THR A 323 -4.01 -4.72 -16.32
CA THR A 323 -3.49 -5.35 -17.56
C THR A 323 -4.47 -5.38 -18.73
N ALA A 324 -5.77 -5.22 -18.46
CA ALA A 324 -6.79 -5.25 -19.49
C ALA A 324 -7.22 -3.83 -19.84
N ASP A 325 -6.78 -3.37 -21.01
CA ASP A 325 -7.47 -2.40 -21.89
C ASP A 325 -6.83 -2.40 -23.30
N ASN A 326 -6.22 -3.52 -23.71
CA ASN A 326 -5.97 -3.78 -25.12
C ASN A 326 -7.28 -4.27 -25.71
N GLU A 327 -7.90 -3.46 -26.58
CA GLU A 327 -9.20 -3.74 -27.22
C GLU A 327 -9.25 -5.09 -27.98
N GLU A 328 -8.10 -5.76 -28.18
CA GLU A 328 -7.97 -7.00 -28.96
C GLU A 328 -7.88 -8.29 -28.12
N GLU A 329 -7.72 -8.25 -26.80
CA GLU A 329 -7.66 -9.47 -25.98
C GLU A 329 -8.71 -9.50 -24.87
N THR A 330 -9.76 -10.30 -25.10
CA THR A 330 -10.73 -10.80 -24.13
C THR A 330 -10.08 -11.67 -23.04
N SER A 331 -9.06 -11.18 -22.34
CA SER A 331 -8.66 -11.79 -21.08
C SER A 331 -9.68 -11.36 -20.02
N LEU A 332 -10.54 -12.30 -19.61
CA LEU A 332 -11.61 -12.12 -18.61
C LEU A 332 -11.08 -11.85 -17.17
N LEU A 333 -9.81 -11.45 -17.04
CA LEU A 333 -9.07 -11.36 -15.78
C LEU A 333 -8.22 -10.07 -15.75
N ASN A 334 -8.80 -9.00 -15.21
CA ASN A 334 -8.04 -7.81 -14.85
C ASN A 334 -7.10 -8.17 -13.70
N HIS A 335 -5.78 -8.13 -13.95
CA HIS A 335 -4.79 -8.23 -12.89
C HIS A 335 -4.33 -6.82 -12.53
N HIS A 336 -4.44 -6.50 -11.24
CA HIS A 336 -4.01 -5.22 -10.72
C HIS A 336 -2.51 -5.28 -10.42
N HIS A 337 -1.81 -4.22 -10.77
CA HIS A 337 -0.39 -4.10 -10.49
C HIS A 337 -0.10 -2.75 -9.86
N LEU A 338 0.85 -2.75 -8.92
CA LEU A 338 1.41 -1.55 -8.34
C LEU A 338 2.54 -1.09 -9.26
N LEU A 339 2.41 0.09 -9.85
CA LEU A 339 3.44 0.73 -10.66
C LEU A 339 4.17 1.78 -9.83
N PHE A 340 5.49 1.66 -9.78
CA PHE A 340 6.38 2.66 -9.20
C PHE A 340 7.23 3.23 -10.32
N LEU A 341 7.29 4.56 -10.44
CA LEU A 341 8.21 5.23 -11.37
C LEU A 341 9.29 5.96 -10.57
N GLY A 342 10.52 5.77 -11.01
CA GLY A 342 11.67 6.30 -10.32
C GLY A 342 12.91 6.24 -11.18
N ASN A 343 14.03 6.16 -10.50
CA ASN A 343 15.32 5.99 -11.10
C ASN A 343 16.22 5.21 -10.15
N THR A 344 16.73 4.07 -10.61
CA THR A 344 17.56 3.16 -9.82
C THR A 344 19.06 3.47 -9.90
N ASP A 345 19.47 4.52 -10.62
CA ASP A 345 20.85 4.97 -10.69
C ASP A 345 21.36 5.36 -9.29
N PRO A 346 22.46 4.76 -8.82
CA PRO A 346 23.07 5.15 -7.55
C PRO A 346 23.66 6.57 -7.62
N PHE A 347 23.99 7.08 -8.81
CA PHE A 347 24.55 8.42 -8.98
C PHE A 347 23.49 9.37 -9.52
N ARG A 348 23.39 10.56 -8.89
CA ARG A 348 22.51 11.64 -9.33
C ARG A 348 23.31 12.72 -10.08
N PRO A 349 23.56 12.60 -11.39
CA PRO A 349 24.19 13.67 -12.18
C PRO A 349 23.23 14.86 -12.37
N GLN A 350 23.77 15.95 -12.91
CA GLN A 350 22.99 17.05 -13.46
C GLN A 350 22.18 16.54 -14.67
N GLY A 351 20.86 16.73 -14.68
CA GLY A 351 19.96 16.09 -15.67
C GLY A 351 19.44 14.72 -15.24
N TYR A 352 19.21 14.52 -13.94
CA TYR A 352 18.62 13.29 -13.40
C TYR A 352 17.22 13.05 -13.97
N ASP A 353 17.04 11.95 -14.68
CA ASP A 353 15.75 11.51 -15.19
C ASP A 353 14.95 10.86 -14.06
N HIS A 354 13.90 11.51 -13.57
CA HIS A 354 13.17 11.09 -12.38
C HIS A 354 12.24 9.88 -12.59
N PHE A 355 11.93 9.54 -13.85
CA PHE A 355 10.91 8.56 -14.22
C PHE A 355 11.44 7.55 -15.24
N ARG A 356 12.73 7.29 -15.13
CA ARG A 356 13.55 6.49 -16.03
C ARG A 356 13.24 5.00 -15.94
N ASP A 357 13.04 4.53 -14.72
CA ASP A 357 12.89 3.12 -14.39
C ASP A 357 11.52 2.91 -13.73
N ALA A 358 10.86 1.84 -14.12
CA ALA A 358 9.55 1.44 -13.65
C ALA A 358 9.63 0.09 -12.93
N TRP A 359 9.03 -0.01 -11.75
CA TRP A 359 8.88 -1.27 -11.04
C TRP A 359 7.40 -1.64 -10.98
N VAL A 360 7.09 -2.89 -11.28
CA VAL A 360 5.73 -3.39 -11.36
C VAL A 360 5.62 -4.58 -10.42
N ILE A 361 4.71 -4.51 -9.45
CA ILE A 361 4.42 -5.61 -8.53
C ILE A 361 3.00 -6.07 -8.80
N ASN A 362 2.80 -7.38 -8.97
CA ASN A 362 1.45 -7.93 -9.05
C ASN A 362 0.77 -7.77 -7.68
N ALA A 363 -0.39 -7.10 -7.65
CA ALA A 363 -1.09 -6.79 -6.41
C ALA A 363 -1.50 -8.06 -5.65
N GLU A 364 -1.81 -9.16 -6.37
CA GLU A 364 -2.20 -10.43 -5.77
C GLU A 364 -1.04 -11.07 -4.99
N GLN A 365 0.23 -10.78 -5.31
CA GLN A 365 1.39 -11.19 -4.49
C GLN A 365 1.44 -10.48 -3.13
N LEU A 366 0.70 -9.39 -2.97
CA LEU A 366 0.53 -8.66 -1.71
C LEU A 366 -0.82 -8.95 -1.05
N GLY A 367 -1.57 -9.95 -1.54
CA GLY A 367 -2.89 -10.30 -1.04
C GLY A 367 -3.99 -9.30 -1.43
N LEU A 368 -3.74 -8.45 -2.42
CA LEU A 368 -4.72 -7.50 -2.94
C LEU A 368 -5.52 -8.14 -4.09
N TYR A 369 -6.59 -8.83 -3.73
CA TYR A 369 -7.53 -9.41 -4.68
C TYR A 369 -8.66 -8.43 -4.96
N ASP A 370 -8.70 -7.84 -6.17
CA ASP A 370 -9.82 -6.99 -6.58
C ASP A 370 -11.01 -7.85 -7.00
N ILE A 371 -11.98 -7.95 -6.09
CA ILE A 371 -13.17 -8.77 -6.19
C ILE A 371 -14.35 -7.79 -6.13
N PHE A 372 -14.83 -7.35 -7.29
CA PHE A 372 -15.97 -6.43 -7.36
C PHE A 372 -17.19 -7.01 -6.62
N GLU A 373 -17.64 -6.30 -5.58
CA GLU A 373 -18.89 -6.59 -4.87
C GLU A 373 -20.03 -5.81 -5.52
N TYR A 374 -20.97 -6.53 -6.15
CA TYR A 374 -22.20 -5.93 -6.63
C TYR A 374 -23.21 -5.86 -5.49
N SER A 375 -23.42 -4.69 -4.88
CA SER A 375 -24.38 -4.57 -3.76
C SER A 375 -25.82 -4.93 -4.15
N ALA A 376 -26.17 -4.86 -5.44
CA ALA A 376 -27.47 -5.30 -5.96
C ALA A 376 -27.56 -6.83 -6.18
N SER A 377 -26.44 -7.55 -6.27
CA SER A 377 -26.43 -8.99 -6.55
C SER A 377 -26.69 -9.85 -5.31
N GLU A 378 -26.48 -9.33 -4.10
CA GLU A 378 -26.63 -10.12 -2.87
C GLU A 378 -28.08 -10.57 -2.64
N HIS A 379 -29.05 -9.68 -2.84
CA HIS A 379 -30.48 -10.00 -2.69
C HIS A 379 -30.96 -10.99 -3.76
N LEU A 380 -30.55 -10.79 -5.01
CA LEU A 380 -30.94 -11.66 -6.13
C LEU A 380 -30.24 -13.02 -6.07
N GLY A 381 -28.96 -13.03 -5.70
CA GLY A 381 -28.16 -14.24 -5.50
C GLY A 381 -28.71 -15.10 -4.39
N HIS A 382 -29.12 -14.51 -3.27
CA HIS A 382 -29.79 -15.23 -2.19
C HIS A 382 -31.14 -15.81 -2.62
N ALA A 383 -31.93 -15.04 -3.39
CA ALA A 383 -33.21 -15.52 -3.94
C ALA A 383 -33.01 -16.70 -4.90
N PHE A 384 -31.98 -16.65 -5.76
CA PHE A 384 -31.63 -17.80 -6.61
C PHE A 384 -31.16 -18.97 -5.76
N GLY A 385 -30.26 -18.76 -4.79
CA GLY A 385 -29.78 -19.83 -3.91
C GLY A 385 -30.91 -20.60 -3.22
N HIS A 386 -32.01 -19.92 -2.88
CA HIS A 386 -33.21 -20.54 -2.30
C HIS A 386 -33.91 -21.54 -3.25
N LEU A 387 -33.76 -21.40 -4.57
CA LEU A 387 -34.29 -22.37 -5.54
C LEU A 387 -33.67 -23.77 -5.40
N LEU A 388 -32.44 -23.86 -4.88
CA LEU A 388 -31.81 -25.16 -4.61
C LEU A 388 -32.55 -25.99 -3.55
N GLN A 389 -33.45 -25.38 -2.78
CA GLN A 389 -34.26 -26.05 -1.76
C GLN A 389 -35.54 -26.71 -2.32
N TYR A 390 -35.84 -26.50 -3.61
CA TYR A 390 -37.05 -27.00 -4.27
C TYR A 390 -36.69 -27.91 -5.47
N PRO A 391 -36.27 -29.16 -5.23
CA PRO A 391 -35.90 -30.11 -6.28
C PRO A 391 -36.99 -30.34 -7.33
N GLU A 392 -38.26 -30.20 -6.96
CA GLU A 392 -39.42 -30.35 -7.84
C GLU A 392 -39.50 -29.29 -8.95
N LEU A 393 -38.77 -28.18 -8.81
CA LEU A 393 -38.69 -27.12 -9.82
C LEU A 393 -37.47 -27.26 -10.74
N SER A 394 -36.61 -28.25 -10.49
CA SER A 394 -35.39 -28.49 -11.28
C SER A 394 -35.68 -29.12 -12.63
N ASP A 395 -34.88 -28.77 -13.63
CA ASP A 395 -34.94 -29.27 -15.01
C ASP A 395 -33.62 -29.93 -15.47
N CYS A 396 -32.69 -30.13 -14.52
CA CYS A 396 -31.37 -30.73 -14.72
C CYS A 396 -30.84 -31.31 -13.41
N VAL A 397 -29.94 -32.28 -13.52
CA VAL A 397 -29.27 -32.90 -12.37
C VAL A 397 -27.75 -32.87 -12.57
N VAL A 398 -27.02 -32.49 -11.53
CA VAL A 398 -25.55 -32.63 -11.47
C VAL A 398 -25.22 -33.82 -10.58
N VAL A 399 -24.39 -34.74 -11.09
CA VAL A 399 -24.00 -35.98 -10.43
C VAL A 399 -22.52 -35.88 -10.03
N PRO A 400 -22.21 -35.73 -8.74
CA PRO A 400 -20.84 -35.78 -8.23
C PRO A 400 -20.23 -37.19 -8.34
N SER A 401 -18.91 -37.33 -8.21
CA SER A 401 -18.25 -38.64 -8.22
C SER A 401 -18.55 -39.48 -6.98
N THR A 402 -18.86 -38.82 -5.86
CA THR A 402 -19.29 -39.44 -4.60
C THR A 402 -20.35 -38.57 -3.92
N GLY A 403 -21.36 -39.20 -3.31
CA GLY A 403 -22.48 -38.53 -2.64
C GLY A 403 -23.76 -38.49 -3.48
N ASP A 404 -24.69 -37.63 -3.08
CA ASP A 404 -26.04 -37.55 -3.67
C ASP A 404 -26.07 -36.69 -4.94
N GLU A 405 -27.05 -36.96 -5.81
CA GLU A 405 -27.35 -36.14 -6.98
C GLU A 405 -27.92 -34.77 -6.58
N ILE A 406 -27.54 -33.71 -7.30
CA ILE A 406 -27.93 -32.33 -6.99
C ILE A 406 -28.88 -31.81 -8.07
N HIS A 407 -30.10 -31.48 -7.66
CA HIS A 407 -31.14 -30.92 -8.53
C HIS A 407 -30.88 -29.43 -8.80
N VAL A 408 -30.86 -29.05 -10.08
CA VAL A 408 -30.41 -27.73 -10.54
C VAL A 408 -31.23 -27.20 -11.74
N HIS A 409 -31.05 -25.92 -12.05
CA HIS A 409 -31.79 -25.21 -13.09
C HIS A 409 -30.88 -24.88 -14.28
N LYS A 410 -31.16 -25.41 -15.46
CA LYS A 410 -30.39 -25.21 -16.70
C LYS A 410 -30.18 -23.74 -17.01
N VAL A 411 -31.22 -22.92 -16.82
CA VAL A 411 -31.15 -21.48 -17.10
C VAL A 411 -30.05 -20.78 -16.30
N ILE A 412 -29.83 -21.19 -15.05
CA ILE A 412 -28.79 -20.61 -14.18
C ILE A 412 -27.40 -21.13 -14.59
N LEU A 413 -27.27 -22.44 -14.84
CA LEU A 413 -26.01 -23.02 -15.27
C LEU A 413 -25.55 -22.46 -16.62
N CYS A 414 -26.42 -22.45 -17.63
CA CYS A 414 -26.11 -21.98 -18.98
C CYS A 414 -25.82 -20.46 -19.05
N THR A 415 -26.24 -19.69 -18.05
CA THR A 415 -25.95 -18.24 -17.98
C THR A 415 -24.67 -17.92 -17.22
N ARG A 416 -24.32 -18.72 -16.20
CA ARG A 416 -23.21 -18.40 -15.28
C ARG A 416 -22.01 -19.33 -15.36
N TRP A 417 -22.14 -20.44 -16.09
CA TRP A 417 -21.06 -21.38 -16.30
C TRP A 417 -20.79 -21.56 -17.80
N PRO A 418 -19.64 -21.08 -18.31
CA PRO A 418 -19.33 -21.10 -19.74
C PRO A 418 -19.47 -22.47 -20.43
N HIS A 419 -19.17 -23.55 -19.70
CA HIS A 419 -19.18 -24.91 -20.25
C HIS A 419 -20.53 -25.62 -20.15
N ALA A 420 -21.48 -25.09 -19.37
CA ALA A 420 -22.74 -25.77 -19.10
C ALA A 420 -23.56 -26.05 -20.37
N ARG A 421 -23.58 -25.11 -21.32
CA ARG A 421 -24.31 -25.29 -22.59
C ARG A 421 -23.79 -26.47 -23.41
N THR A 422 -22.48 -26.68 -23.40
CA THR A 422 -21.85 -27.80 -24.11
C THR A 422 -22.12 -29.13 -23.41
N MET A 423 -22.15 -29.13 -22.07
CA MET A 423 -22.42 -30.33 -21.28
C MET A 423 -23.90 -30.76 -21.37
N LEU A 424 -24.81 -29.81 -21.58
CA LEU A 424 -26.27 -30.01 -21.61
C LEU A 424 -26.85 -30.13 -23.03
N MET A 425 -26.05 -30.42 -24.05
CA MET A 425 -26.55 -30.48 -25.44
C MET A 425 -27.46 -31.70 -25.68
N ASP A 426 -27.15 -32.84 -25.07
CA ASP A 426 -27.80 -34.13 -25.38
C ASP A 426 -28.42 -34.85 -24.14
N ASP A 427 -28.15 -34.38 -22.91
CA ASP A 427 -28.67 -34.96 -21.67
C ASP A 427 -28.95 -33.86 -20.62
N ASP A 428 -29.92 -34.13 -19.76
CA ASP A 428 -30.31 -33.28 -18.63
C ASP A 428 -29.46 -33.55 -17.38
N ARG A 429 -28.34 -34.25 -17.58
CA ARG A 429 -27.46 -34.77 -16.52
C ARG A 429 -26.02 -34.36 -16.78
N ILE A 430 -25.39 -33.73 -15.79
CA ILE A 430 -23.98 -33.34 -15.83
C ILE A 430 -23.21 -34.18 -14.81
N VAL A 431 -22.25 -34.99 -15.26
CA VAL A 431 -21.40 -35.80 -14.36
C VAL A 431 -20.09 -35.08 -14.10
N LEU A 432 -19.75 -34.86 -12.83
CA LEU A 432 -18.53 -34.18 -12.41
C LEU A 432 -17.58 -35.13 -11.66
N PRO A 433 -16.25 -35.02 -11.87
CA PRO A 433 -15.26 -35.84 -11.19
C PRO A 433 -15.08 -35.49 -9.70
N GLU A 434 -15.51 -34.29 -9.27
CA GLU A 434 -15.39 -33.86 -7.88
C GLU A 434 -16.44 -34.52 -6.96
N ALA A 435 -16.09 -34.68 -5.68
CA ALA A 435 -17.00 -35.18 -4.65
C ALA A 435 -18.11 -34.17 -4.34
N HIS A 436 -19.25 -34.64 -3.81
CA HIS A 436 -20.39 -33.78 -3.44
C HIS A 436 -19.98 -32.60 -2.55
N GLY A 437 -19.02 -32.80 -1.64
CA GLY A 437 -18.51 -31.75 -0.76
C GLY A 437 -17.86 -30.56 -1.49
N THR A 438 -17.39 -30.73 -2.72
CA THR A 438 -16.85 -29.66 -3.58
C THR A 438 -17.85 -29.20 -4.62
N VAL A 439 -18.65 -30.13 -5.18
CA VAL A 439 -19.67 -29.79 -6.17
C VAL A 439 -20.75 -28.89 -5.58
N MET A 440 -21.21 -29.15 -4.36
CA MET A 440 -22.28 -28.35 -3.75
C MET A 440 -21.86 -26.87 -3.55
N PRO A 441 -20.67 -26.55 -2.99
CA PRO A 441 -20.17 -25.17 -2.95
C PRO A 441 -20.03 -24.53 -4.34
N LEU A 442 -19.57 -25.28 -5.35
CA LEU A 442 -19.50 -24.79 -6.73
C LEU A 442 -20.87 -24.41 -7.27
N ILE A 443 -21.88 -25.27 -7.08
CA ILE A 443 -23.26 -24.99 -7.49
C ILE A 443 -23.82 -23.80 -6.72
N ARG A 444 -23.63 -23.71 -5.40
CA ARG A 444 -24.06 -22.54 -4.62
C ARG A 444 -23.46 -21.25 -5.16
N TYR A 445 -22.15 -21.24 -5.44
CA TYR A 445 -21.50 -20.08 -6.04
C TYR A 445 -22.15 -19.70 -7.38
N LEU A 446 -22.47 -20.66 -8.26
CA LEU A 446 -23.15 -20.34 -9.52
C LEU A 446 -24.50 -19.65 -9.30
N TYR A 447 -25.20 -19.95 -8.21
CA TYR A 447 -26.47 -19.31 -7.88
C TYR A 447 -26.31 -17.96 -7.17
N THR A 448 -25.38 -17.87 -6.22
CA THR A 448 -25.26 -16.73 -5.31
C THR A 448 -24.20 -15.72 -5.75
N ASP A 449 -23.25 -16.12 -6.59
CA ASP A 449 -22.02 -15.37 -6.92
C ASP A 449 -21.15 -15.03 -5.70
N GLN A 450 -21.29 -15.84 -4.63
CA GLN A 450 -20.60 -15.67 -3.35
C GLN A 450 -20.14 -17.04 -2.80
N LEU A 451 -19.08 -17.02 -2.00
CA LEU A 451 -18.69 -18.15 -1.17
C LEU A 451 -19.35 -18.04 0.21
N ASP A 452 -19.90 -19.15 0.71
CA ASP A 452 -20.52 -19.19 2.04
C ASP A 452 -19.54 -18.67 3.11
N LYS A 453 -20.03 -17.81 4.01
CA LYS A 453 -19.22 -17.15 5.05
C LYS A 453 -18.93 -18.09 6.23
N ASP A 454 -19.78 -19.09 6.44
CA ASP A 454 -19.68 -19.99 7.59
C ASP A 454 -18.75 -21.19 7.31
N ASN A 455 -17.57 -21.13 7.92
CA ASN A 455 -16.64 -22.24 8.20
C ASN A 455 -16.44 -23.24 7.05
N GLN A 456 -15.82 -22.79 5.97
CA GLN A 456 -15.37 -23.71 4.92
C GLN A 456 -14.06 -24.38 5.37
N ASP A 457 -14.10 -25.71 5.42
CA ASP A 457 -12.90 -26.54 5.54
C ASP A 457 -11.89 -26.09 4.46
N PRO A 458 -10.63 -25.78 4.82
CA PRO A 458 -9.60 -25.35 3.86
C PRO A 458 -9.42 -26.35 2.72
N LEU A 459 -9.63 -27.65 2.95
CA LEU A 459 -9.58 -28.66 1.90
C LEU A 459 -10.69 -28.49 0.86
N VAL A 460 -11.89 -28.06 1.28
CA VAL A 460 -12.99 -27.77 0.36
C VAL A 460 -12.64 -26.57 -0.52
N LEU A 461 -12.09 -25.50 0.05
CA LEU A 461 -11.64 -24.33 -0.71
C LEU A 461 -10.51 -24.65 -1.68
N ILE A 462 -9.55 -25.49 -1.27
CA ILE A 462 -8.47 -25.98 -2.14
C ILE A 462 -9.06 -26.77 -3.33
N ASN A 463 -9.98 -27.70 -3.08
CA ASN A 463 -10.63 -28.45 -4.15
C ASN A 463 -11.49 -27.55 -5.04
N LEU A 464 -12.14 -26.54 -4.46
CA LEU A 464 -12.94 -25.57 -5.19
C LEU A 464 -12.07 -24.66 -6.05
N LEU A 465 -10.86 -24.29 -5.60
CA LEU A 465 -9.87 -23.56 -6.41
C LEU A 465 -9.49 -24.37 -7.65
N MET A 466 -9.20 -25.66 -7.49
CA MET A 466 -8.91 -26.56 -8.61
C MET A 466 -10.09 -26.67 -9.58
N ALA A 467 -11.31 -26.82 -9.06
CA ALA A 467 -12.53 -26.85 -9.86
C ALA A 467 -12.74 -25.52 -10.61
N ALA A 468 -12.54 -24.38 -9.96
CA ALA A 468 -12.66 -23.06 -10.56
C ALA A 468 -11.69 -22.86 -11.72
N HIS A 469 -10.44 -23.30 -11.56
CA HIS A 469 -9.45 -23.30 -12.64
C HIS A 469 -9.90 -24.21 -13.81
N ARG A 470 -10.26 -25.47 -13.51
CA ARG A 470 -10.71 -26.47 -14.50
C ARG A 470 -11.92 -25.99 -15.31
N TYR A 471 -12.87 -25.36 -14.64
CA TYR A 471 -14.13 -24.90 -15.23
C TYR A 471 -14.10 -23.45 -15.73
N LYS A 472 -12.92 -22.82 -15.75
CA LYS A 472 -12.69 -21.45 -16.23
C LYS A 472 -13.62 -20.43 -15.57
N LEU A 473 -13.70 -20.49 -14.24
CA LEU A 473 -14.46 -19.57 -13.39
C LEU A 473 -13.51 -18.60 -12.68
N PRO A 474 -13.03 -17.53 -13.37
CA PRO A 474 -11.98 -16.66 -12.87
C PRO A 474 -12.32 -15.95 -11.55
N ARG A 475 -13.58 -15.53 -11.39
CA ARG A 475 -14.06 -14.88 -10.17
C ARG A 475 -14.06 -15.82 -8.97
N LEU A 476 -14.56 -17.05 -9.13
CA LEU A 476 -14.50 -18.07 -8.09
C LEU A 476 -13.06 -18.38 -7.70
N LYS A 477 -12.16 -18.47 -8.69
CA LYS A 477 -10.74 -18.69 -8.47
C LYS A 477 -10.15 -17.61 -7.54
N LYS A 478 -10.38 -16.33 -7.85
CA LYS A 478 -9.94 -15.20 -7.00
C LYS A 478 -10.56 -15.21 -5.59
N LEU A 479 -11.86 -15.52 -5.48
CA LEU A 479 -12.53 -15.67 -4.18
C LEU A 479 -11.89 -16.78 -3.32
N CYS A 480 -11.54 -17.92 -3.94
CA CYS A 480 -10.82 -18.98 -3.25
C CYS A 480 -9.42 -18.53 -2.82
N CYS A 481 -8.65 -17.88 -3.70
CA CYS A 481 -7.31 -17.38 -3.38
C CYS A 481 -7.32 -16.38 -2.21
N GLU A 482 -8.26 -15.42 -2.24
CA GLU A 482 -8.44 -14.43 -1.19
C GLU A 482 -8.77 -15.09 0.16
N ARG A 483 -9.74 -16.02 0.18
CA ARG A 483 -10.17 -16.70 1.40
C ARG A 483 -9.09 -17.61 1.97
N LEU A 484 -8.40 -18.36 1.10
CA LEU A 484 -7.29 -19.23 1.50
C LEU A 484 -6.16 -18.42 2.13
N TYR A 485 -5.81 -17.28 1.54
CA TYR A 485 -4.80 -16.39 2.08
C TYR A 485 -5.22 -15.74 3.40
N ARG A 486 -6.41 -15.14 3.45
CA ARG A 486 -6.85 -14.34 4.59
C ARG A 486 -7.17 -15.18 5.82
N ASP A 487 -7.87 -16.30 5.63
CA ASP A 487 -8.50 -17.03 6.74
C ASP A 487 -7.83 -18.39 7.01
N HIS A 488 -7.06 -18.94 6.06
CA HIS A 488 -6.51 -20.31 6.15
C HIS A 488 -4.99 -20.44 5.94
N MET A 489 -4.25 -19.33 5.82
CA MET A 489 -2.78 -19.38 5.71
C MET A 489 -2.15 -19.69 7.09
N THR A 490 -2.04 -20.98 7.41
CA THR A 490 -1.49 -21.48 8.68
C THR A 490 -0.34 -22.44 8.45
N LEU A 491 0.43 -22.76 9.51
CA LEU A 491 1.52 -23.75 9.46
C LEU A 491 1.06 -25.12 8.93
N GLU A 492 -0.18 -25.51 9.24
CA GLU A 492 -0.75 -26.80 8.83
C GLU A 492 -1.11 -26.82 7.34
N HIS A 493 -1.66 -25.72 6.81
CA HIS A 493 -2.22 -25.70 5.46
C HIS A 493 -1.31 -25.05 4.41
N CYS A 494 -0.31 -24.25 4.81
CA CYS A 494 0.53 -23.46 3.88
C CYS A 494 1.18 -24.30 2.77
N GLY A 495 1.66 -25.51 3.09
CA GLY A 495 2.26 -26.42 2.10
C GLY A 495 1.26 -26.92 1.06
N ALA A 496 0.06 -27.30 1.50
CA ALA A 496 -1.01 -27.76 0.60
C ALA A 496 -1.54 -26.62 -0.27
N ILE A 497 -1.72 -25.42 0.32
CA ILE A 497 -2.13 -24.21 -0.41
C ILE A 497 -1.08 -23.88 -1.49
N CYS A 498 0.20 -23.87 -1.13
CA CYS A 498 1.29 -23.60 -2.07
C CYS A 498 1.32 -24.61 -3.22
N GLU A 499 1.21 -25.91 -2.91
CA GLU A 499 1.21 -26.97 -3.91
C GLU A 499 0.10 -26.78 -4.95
N LYS A 500 -1.10 -26.44 -4.47
CA LYS A 500 -2.26 -26.27 -5.36
C LYS A 500 -2.21 -24.96 -6.11
N ALA A 501 -1.72 -23.88 -5.51
CA ALA A 501 -1.44 -22.63 -6.21
C ALA A 501 -0.49 -22.85 -7.40
N MET A 502 0.58 -23.65 -7.21
CA MET A 502 1.50 -24.03 -8.30
C MET A 502 0.81 -24.85 -9.41
N GLN A 503 -0.14 -25.73 -9.05
CA GLN A 503 -0.87 -26.55 -10.02
C GLN A 503 -1.89 -25.75 -10.85
N VAL A 504 -2.47 -24.69 -10.28
CA VAL A 504 -3.46 -23.84 -10.95
C VAL A 504 -2.87 -22.57 -11.57
N ASP A 505 -1.55 -22.41 -11.52
CA ASP A 505 -0.79 -21.26 -12.01
C ASP A 505 -1.21 -19.93 -11.35
N GLU A 506 -1.44 -19.96 -10.04
CA GLU A 506 -1.80 -18.79 -9.22
C GLU A 506 -0.56 -18.20 -8.53
N ALA A 507 0.23 -17.44 -9.29
CA ALA A 507 1.49 -16.86 -8.81
C ALA A 507 1.35 -15.98 -7.55
N GLY A 508 0.23 -15.25 -7.41
CA GLY A 508 -0.05 -14.41 -6.23
C GLY A 508 -0.15 -15.23 -4.94
N LEU A 509 -1.03 -16.24 -4.94
CA LEU A 509 -1.22 -17.13 -3.79
C LEU A 509 0.04 -17.95 -3.49
N GLN A 510 0.77 -18.38 -4.52
CA GLN A 510 2.06 -19.06 -4.36
C GLN A 510 3.08 -18.18 -3.64
N SER A 511 3.26 -16.93 -4.06
CA SER A 511 4.20 -15.98 -3.42
C SER A 511 3.84 -15.79 -1.95
N LEU A 512 2.56 -15.55 -1.67
CA LEU A 512 2.06 -15.37 -0.30
C LEU A 512 2.29 -16.59 0.58
N SER A 513 2.11 -17.80 0.05
CA SER A 513 2.42 -19.03 0.77
C SER A 513 3.92 -19.16 1.08
N LEU A 514 4.79 -18.89 0.10
CA LEU A 514 6.24 -18.98 0.27
C LEU A 514 6.75 -17.93 1.28
N ASP A 515 6.24 -16.71 1.22
CA ASP A 515 6.56 -15.65 2.19
C ASP A 515 6.13 -16.04 3.61
N PHE A 516 4.92 -16.60 3.77
CA PHE A 516 4.45 -17.09 5.06
C PHE A 516 5.35 -18.22 5.59
N MET A 517 5.75 -19.16 4.73
CA MET A 517 6.65 -20.26 5.08
C MET A 517 8.02 -19.72 5.51
N PHE A 518 8.54 -18.70 4.82
CA PHE A 518 9.82 -18.08 5.16
C PHE A 518 9.78 -17.41 6.54
N LEU A 519 8.75 -16.60 6.80
CA LEU A 519 8.56 -15.94 8.09
C LEU A 519 8.42 -16.93 9.26
N ASN A 520 7.93 -18.14 8.99
CA ASN A 520 7.71 -19.19 9.98
C ASN A 520 8.69 -20.37 9.86
N TYR A 521 9.81 -20.21 9.15
CA TYR A 521 10.73 -21.30 8.82
C TYR A 521 11.12 -22.17 10.02
N GLY A 522 11.47 -21.54 11.15
CA GLY A 522 11.89 -22.27 12.35
C GLY A 522 10.80 -23.15 12.97
N ALA A 523 9.53 -22.77 12.85
CA ALA A 523 8.40 -23.59 13.28
C ALA A 523 8.11 -24.72 12.27
N LEU A 524 8.22 -24.39 10.97
CA LEU A 524 7.99 -25.31 9.86
C LEU A 524 9.01 -26.47 9.84
N VAL A 525 10.29 -26.20 10.08
CA VAL A 525 11.32 -27.24 10.17
C VAL A 525 11.04 -28.18 11.34
N LYS A 526 10.69 -27.63 12.51
CA LYS A 526 10.38 -28.45 13.69
C LYS A 526 9.17 -29.35 13.47
N SER A 527 8.09 -28.84 12.86
CA SER A 527 6.91 -29.66 12.57
C SER A 527 7.24 -30.76 11.57
N ASN A 528 8.00 -30.45 10.51
CA ASN A 528 8.38 -31.42 9.48
C ASN A 528 9.31 -32.52 10.04
N ASP A 529 10.23 -32.18 10.96
CA ASP A 529 11.10 -33.16 11.64
C ASP A 529 10.30 -34.08 12.58
N HIS A 530 9.32 -33.53 13.30
CA HIS A 530 8.43 -34.33 14.14
C HIS A 530 7.53 -35.29 13.33
N GLU A 531 7.15 -34.92 12.12
CA GLU A 531 6.38 -35.77 11.20
C GLU A 531 7.25 -36.87 10.56
N GLN A 532 8.52 -36.57 10.25
CA GLN A 532 9.48 -37.60 9.79
C GLN A 532 9.63 -38.75 10.80
N GLN A 533 9.56 -38.44 12.10
CA GLN A 533 9.63 -39.45 13.15
C GLN A 533 8.34 -40.28 13.28
N LYS A 534 7.20 -39.83 12.74
CA LYS A 534 5.88 -40.47 12.91
C LYS A 534 5.42 -41.40 11.77
N GLN A 535 6.20 -41.62 10.71
CA GLN A 535 5.82 -42.48 9.56
C GLN A 535 4.42 -42.18 8.95
N GLN A 536 3.87 -40.98 9.16
CA GLN A 536 2.61 -40.58 8.54
C GLN A 536 2.91 -39.85 7.23
N GLN A 537 2.74 -40.55 6.12
CA GLN A 537 3.08 -40.07 4.78
C GLN A 537 2.15 -38.95 4.26
N GLN A 538 1.01 -38.72 4.93
CA GLN A 538 -0.02 -37.75 4.54
C GLN A 538 0.22 -36.31 5.04
N SER A 539 1.13 -36.12 6.01
CA SER A 539 1.40 -34.80 6.61
C SER A 539 2.67 -34.14 6.04
N ARG A 540 3.50 -34.91 5.33
CA ARG A 540 4.78 -34.42 4.80
C ARG A 540 4.55 -33.36 3.72
N MET A 541 5.25 -32.23 3.85
CA MET A 541 5.22 -31.19 2.82
C MET A 541 5.73 -31.73 1.47
N PRO A 542 5.03 -31.46 0.36
CA PRO A 542 5.43 -31.97 -0.96
C PRO A 542 6.85 -31.52 -1.33
N GLU A 543 7.63 -32.42 -1.93
CA GLU A 543 9.03 -32.16 -2.29
C GLU A 543 9.19 -30.98 -3.25
N ALA A 544 8.26 -30.85 -4.20
CA ALA A 544 8.24 -29.72 -5.13
C ALA A 544 8.05 -28.37 -4.42
N VAL A 545 7.20 -28.32 -3.40
CA VAL A 545 6.96 -27.12 -2.58
C VAL A 545 8.18 -26.81 -1.74
N TRP A 546 8.80 -27.82 -1.11
CA TRP A 546 10.02 -27.61 -0.33
C TRP A 546 11.18 -27.11 -1.17
N LYS A 547 11.35 -27.66 -2.38
CA LYS A 547 12.37 -27.20 -3.32
C LYS A 547 12.13 -25.75 -3.75
N ALA A 548 10.90 -25.41 -4.15
CA ALA A 548 10.52 -24.05 -4.51
C ALA A 548 10.76 -23.08 -3.35
N PHE A 549 10.43 -23.49 -2.12
CA PHE A 549 10.72 -22.73 -0.91
C PHE A 549 12.22 -22.48 -0.72
N LEU A 550 13.06 -23.51 -0.81
CA LEU A 550 14.51 -23.35 -0.67
C LEU A 550 15.11 -22.43 -1.75
N GLU A 551 14.55 -22.43 -2.96
CA GLU A 551 14.96 -21.50 -4.04
C GLU A 551 14.60 -20.04 -3.73
N THR A 552 13.56 -19.78 -2.93
CA THR A 552 13.20 -18.42 -2.51
C THR A 552 14.01 -17.88 -1.33
N VAL A 553 14.73 -18.75 -0.61
CA VAL A 553 15.55 -18.33 0.54
C VAL A 553 16.85 -17.69 0.01
N PRO A 554 17.13 -16.41 0.31
CA PRO A 554 18.38 -15.80 -0.10
C PRO A 554 19.59 -16.49 0.52
N ASP A 555 20.70 -16.60 -0.22
CA ASP A 555 21.95 -17.20 0.26
C ASP A 555 22.48 -16.56 1.57
N GLU A 556 22.16 -15.28 1.79
CA GLU A 556 22.57 -14.50 2.96
C GLU A 556 21.57 -14.55 4.14
N ALA A 557 20.48 -15.33 4.04
CA ALA A 557 19.46 -15.39 5.07
C ALA A 557 20.04 -15.91 6.40
N THR A 558 20.11 -15.03 7.42
CA THR A 558 20.59 -15.38 8.76
C THR A 558 19.41 -15.53 9.72
N LEU A 559 19.26 -16.73 10.29
CA LEU A 559 18.28 -17.00 11.35
C LEU A 559 18.73 -16.33 12.65
N GLN A 560 18.07 -15.24 13.02
CA GLN A 560 18.26 -14.63 14.34
C GLN A 560 17.53 -15.44 15.41
N ILE A 561 18.22 -16.40 16.01
CA ILE A 561 17.72 -17.12 17.18
C ILE A 561 17.75 -16.16 18.37
N HIS A 562 16.60 -15.60 18.75
CA HIS A 562 16.47 -14.94 20.05
C HIS A 562 16.59 -16.02 21.13
N GLN A 563 17.78 -16.17 21.70
CA GLN A 563 17.94 -16.89 22.96
C GLN A 563 17.10 -16.15 23.99
N GLN A 564 16.04 -16.79 24.50
CA GLN A 564 15.36 -16.31 25.69
C GLN A 564 16.43 -16.10 26.76
N GLN A 565 16.51 -14.88 27.28
CA GLN A 565 17.41 -14.54 28.38
C GLN A 565 17.14 -15.50 29.54
N THR A 566 18.00 -16.50 29.70
CA THR A 566 18.11 -17.24 30.94
C THR A 566 18.56 -16.25 32.00
N ILE A 567 17.65 -15.92 32.91
CA ILE A 567 17.94 -15.15 34.12
C ILE A 567 19.09 -15.87 34.85
N PRO A 568 20.27 -15.25 35.05
CA PRO A 568 21.33 -15.89 35.80
C PRO A 568 20.93 -15.89 37.28
N LEU A 569 20.73 -17.08 37.85
CA LEU A 569 20.71 -17.24 39.30
C LEU A 569 22.09 -16.89 39.84
N SER A 570 22.12 -15.91 40.74
CA SER A 570 23.29 -15.38 41.41
C SER A 570 24.01 -16.46 42.24
N SER A 571 25.29 -16.61 41.93
CA SER A 571 26.42 -17.04 42.77
C SER A 571 26.13 -17.49 44.22
N SER A 572 26.48 -18.74 44.52
CA SER A 572 27.03 -19.10 45.83
C SER A 572 28.24 -20.04 45.67
N ALA A 573 29.42 -19.48 45.98
CA ALA A 573 30.62 -20.07 46.56
C ALA A 573 31.21 -21.41 46.04
N HIS A 574 32.39 -21.29 45.42
CA HIS A 574 33.66 -22.01 45.73
C HIS A 574 33.64 -23.52 46.03
N LEU A 575 34.25 -24.34 45.15
CA LEU A 575 35.60 -24.95 45.32
C LEU A 575 35.87 -26.08 44.30
N ASP A 576 37.02 -25.96 43.64
CA ASP A 576 38.01 -26.96 43.19
C ASP A 576 37.65 -28.30 42.52
N GLN A 577 38.18 -28.40 41.29
CA GLN A 577 39.07 -29.42 40.71
C GLN A 577 38.65 -30.91 40.54
N HIS A 578 39.10 -31.40 39.37
CA HIS A 578 39.36 -32.78 38.94
C HIS A 578 38.27 -33.60 38.22
N ALA A 579 38.48 -33.71 36.90
CA ALA A 579 38.70 -34.95 36.13
C ALA A 579 37.60 -36.03 35.99
N THR A 580 37.34 -36.33 34.70
CA THR A 580 37.13 -37.65 34.07
C THR A 580 35.81 -38.42 34.23
N SER A 581 35.38 -38.96 33.07
CA SER A 581 34.87 -40.32 32.86
C SER A 581 33.34 -40.59 32.87
N LEU A 582 32.85 -40.92 31.67
CA LEU A 582 31.97 -42.04 31.28
C LEU A 582 30.62 -42.31 31.99
N ALA A 583 29.60 -42.33 31.12
CA ALA A 583 28.59 -43.38 30.92
C ALA A 583 27.43 -43.58 31.93
N ASP A 584 26.25 -43.63 31.30
CA ASP A 584 25.16 -44.60 31.48
C ASP A 584 23.87 -44.28 32.27
N HIS A 585 22.79 -44.72 31.61
CA HIS A 585 21.46 -45.16 32.06
C HIS A 585 20.30 -44.16 32.28
N GLN A 586 19.42 -44.15 31.26
CA GLN A 586 17.99 -44.53 31.27
C GLN A 586 17.17 -44.43 32.57
N ALA A 587 16.06 -43.67 32.52
CA ALA A 587 14.66 -44.10 32.80
C ALA A 587 13.74 -42.86 32.66
N ILE A 588 12.86 -42.77 31.66
CA ILE A 588 11.43 -43.15 31.68
C ILE A 588 10.71 -42.72 32.96
N THR A 589 9.77 -41.74 32.87
CA THR A 589 8.34 -41.82 33.25
C THR A 589 7.70 -40.42 33.25
N THR A 590 6.81 -40.16 32.28
CA THR A 590 5.34 -40.05 32.39
C THR A 590 4.76 -38.72 32.89
N THR A 591 4.15 -38.03 31.93
CA THR A 591 2.75 -37.56 31.87
C THR A 591 2.14 -36.67 32.96
N THR A 592 1.39 -35.71 32.39
CA THR A 592 0.02 -35.28 32.72
C THR A 592 -0.24 -34.09 33.66
N ILE A 593 -0.81 -33.06 33.02
CA ILE A 593 -2.04 -32.28 33.33
C ILE A 593 -2.09 -31.49 34.65
N HIS A 594 -2.34 -30.17 34.55
CA HIS A 594 -3.58 -29.48 34.96
C HIS A 594 -3.34 -28.01 35.34
N SER A 595 -4.20 -27.19 34.70
CA SER A 595 -4.74 -25.89 35.11
C SER A 595 -4.66 -25.51 36.59
N SER A 596 -4.47 -24.21 36.85
CA SER A 596 -5.36 -23.47 37.75
C SER A 596 -5.13 -21.96 37.67
N CYS A 597 -6.23 -21.23 37.48
CA CYS A 597 -6.39 -19.82 37.81
C CYS A 597 -6.14 -19.55 39.31
N THR A 598 -5.78 -18.31 39.70
CA THR A 598 -6.58 -17.43 40.60
C THR A 598 -5.79 -16.17 41.08
N ASN A 599 -6.53 -15.04 41.10
CA ASN A 599 -6.57 -13.95 42.09
C ASN A 599 -5.45 -12.88 42.25
N PHE A 600 -5.83 -11.62 41.92
CA PHE A 600 -5.79 -10.31 42.66
C PHE A 600 -5.00 -10.17 43.99
N PRO A 601 -4.65 -8.95 44.51
CA PRO A 601 -5.29 -7.63 44.30
C PRO A 601 -4.39 -6.36 44.21
N CYS A 602 -5.05 -5.20 44.02
CA CYS A 602 -4.61 -3.79 44.09
C CYS A 602 -3.93 -3.37 45.42
N PRO A 603 -3.40 -2.13 45.49
CA PRO A 603 -4.14 -1.08 46.21
C PRO A 603 -4.14 0.34 45.56
N LEU A 604 -5.09 1.15 46.06
CA LEU A 604 -5.42 2.55 45.77
C LEU A 604 -4.70 3.56 46.70
N LEU A 605 -4.82 4.86 46.33
CA LEU A 605 -4.95 6.11 47.14
C LEU A 605 -3.90 7.18 46.75
N SER A 606 -4.30 8.29 46.08
CA SER A 606 -4.80 9.59 46.63
C SER A 606 -3.67 10.64 46.61
N SER A 607 -3.78 11.94 46.37
CA SER A 607 -4.85 12.93 46.15
C SER A 607 -4.21 14.31 45.88
N SER A 608 -5.05 15.30 45.48
CA SER A 608 -5.02 16.75 45.81
C SER A 608 -3.94 17.65 45.14
N SER A 609 -4.33 18.56 44.21
CA SER A 609 -4.69 20.00 44.40
C SER A 609 -3.46 20.92 44.60
N SER A 610 -3.29 22.17 44.14
CA SER A 610 -4.12 23.21 43.51
C SER A 610 -3.22 24.45 43.28
N THR A 611 -3.52 25.24 42.23
CA THR A 611 -3.54 26.74 42.16
C THR A 611 -2.30 27.64 42.37
N THR A 612 -2.29 28.69 41.52
CA THR A 612 -2.05 30.15 41.76
C THR A 612 -0.69 30.82 41.48
N THR A 613 -0.68 31.59 40.37
CA THR A 613 -0.39 33.05 40.19
C THR A 613 0.96 33.72 40.51
N CYS A 614 1.42 34.50 39.50
CA CYS A 614 1.69 35.96 39.49
C CYS A 614 3.12 36.50 39.24
N CYS A 615 3.15 37.48 38.31
CA CYS A 615 3.97 38.72 38.25
C CYS A 615 5.49 38.58 37.96
N SER A 616 6.06 39.02 36.82
CA SER A 616 6.21 40.36 36.20
C SER A 616 7.64 40.90 36.34
N SER A 617 8.25 41.31 35.21
CA SER A 617 9.02 42.56 34.97
C SER A 617 10.41 42.42 34.32
N THR A 618 10.51 43.04 33.12
CA THR A 618 11.59 43.90 32.58
C THR A 618 13.03 43.39 32.40
N GLY A 619 13.56 43.57 31.18
CA GLY A 619 15.00 43.67 30.95
C GLY A 619 15.42 43.43 29.49
N SER A 620 15.70 44.51 28.75
CA SER A 620 16.31 44.55 27.43
C SER A 620 17.71 43.90 27.36
N ASN A 621 18.03 43.18 26.27
CA ASN A 621 19.20 43.51 25.45
C ASN A 621 19.33 42.60 24.21
N ASN A 622 19.79 43.25 23.14
CA ASN A 622 20.24 42.69 21.87
C ASN A 622 21.27 41.56 22.05
N HIS A 623 21.12 40.47 21.30
CA HIS A 623 22.17 39.95 20.43
C HIS A 623 21.59 38.91 19.45
N ALA A 624 21.80 39.20 18.16
CA ALA A 624 21.53 38.31 17.05
C ALA A 624 22.48 37.11 17.11
N ASN A 625 21.93 35.90 17.07
CA ASN A 625 22.66 34.69 16.72
C ASN A 625 21.97 34.02 15.54
N THR A 626 22.53 34.29 14.38
CA THR A 626 22.29 33.64 13.09
C THR A 626 22.77 32.20 13.18
N ILE A 627 21.86 31.23 13.08
CA ILE A 627 22.22 29.82 12.86
C ILE A 627 21.90 29.45 11.42
N ILE A 628 22.89 28.82 10.81
CA ILE A 628 23.18 28.68 9.39
C ILE A 628 22.32 27.57 8.77
N ALA A 629 21.56 27.91 7.73
CA ALA A 629 20.98 26.97 6.80
C ALA A 629 21.98 26.73 5.66
N ASN A 630 22.46 25.49 5.52
CA ASN A 630 23.29 25.05 4.41
C ASN A 630 22.50 24.10 3.51
N ASN A 631 22.14 24.57 2.31
CA ASN A 631 22.86 24.16 1.09
C ASN A 631 22.37 24.99 -0.12
N ASN A 632 23.29 25.86 -0.56
CA ASN A 632 23.23 26.75 -1.71
C ASN A 632 23.41 26.00 -3.05
N MET A 633 22.77 26.54 -4.09
CA MET A 633 23.49 27.00 -5.29
C MET A 633 22.84 28.30 -5.77
N VAL A 634 23.63 29.36 -5.84
CA VAL A 634 23.28 30.70 -6.34
C VAL A 634 24.16 30.97 -7.57
N MET A 635 23.59 31.62 -8.60
CA MET A 635 24.31 32.32 -9.68
C MET A 635 23.92 33.82 -9.65
N PRO A 636 24.77 34.73 -10.18
CA PRO A 636 25.09 36.02 -9.58
C PRO A 636 24.16 37.18 -10.00
N PRO A 637 24.24 38.36 -9.33
CA PRO A 637 23.53 39.56 -9.77
C PRO A 637 24.34 40.39 -10.78
N ASP A 638 23.67 40.88 -11.82
CA ASP A 638 24.17 41.88 -12.77
C ASP A 638 24.34 43.26 -12.10
N GLU A 639 25.53 43.85 -12.26
CA GLU A 639 25.79 45.26 -11.99
C GLU A 639 25.18 46.15 -13.08
N LYS A 640 24.37 47.12 -12.66
CA LYS A 640 24.07 48.31 -13.45
C LYS A 640 25.28 49.25 -13.42
N GLN A 641 25.87 49.55 -14.58
CA GLN A 641 26.59 50.82 -14.79
C GLN A 641 26.02 51.56 -15.99
N SER A 642 25.53 52.77 -15.72
CA SER A 642 25.30 53.83 -16.68
C SER A 642 26.45 54.83 -16.60
N LYS A 643 26.98 55.17 -17.79
CA LYS A 643 28.06 56.12 -18.14
C LYS A 643 29.47 55.55 -18.22
#